data_AF-A0A085FYQ9-F1
#
_entry.id   AF-A0A085FYQ9-F1
#
_cell.length_a   1.000
_cell.length_b   1.000
_cell.length_c   1.000
_cell.angle_alpha   90.00
_cell.angle_beta   90.00
_cell.angle_gamma   90.00
#
_symmetry.space_group_name_H-M   'P 1'
#
loop_
_entity.id
_entity.type
_entity.pdbx_description
1 polymer ?
#
loop_
_entity_poly.entity_id
_entity_poly.type
_entity_poly.pdbx_seq_one_letter_code
_entity_poly.pdbx_strand_id
1 'polypeptide(L)'
;MDSFAAGRTARRRARNLRLGARPAARARLPVTLWLLLACGAALLGAVVLAQAARSLAASGAHAAAGESAALSAFQPLLGGVTVRVPRAPGIEIVQHGANALVVASSMRLGPAVRIDLCTQPVRIGYPFGEAAALAPARKLLLASTGSATPRVDLRGDAGGAVRLAWNAGGARAAWVGDAGNGGVVRGSRGQALLGSAGWLVWQDGALRLTRRASSTCAQAGELLVQRASVDRAAGGGLVQAFGPGVALPALQLAAGEYKVPARAPRALEDALLFEQLQARGLIRLGPGGLAEAAPRDLATWSAASLEARAPLPGWEGLRLDEEGRKLLVRLYYRADGAFVREQLRVFNSERRLLAWRVRTHSRQLWQASVGGVPVAQDAGLPVAAMRLFARLPEGWAPWARVGAWDGGGQAATARLSLDKAAPSELLLAGRLRRVEGATASVSGVCDGRACRERDAVQRVLLTPVPGAQRIVLEVEPLDLARLSGNADAAYRHVRAEGGRLAWQALPASNAAARPALAEVRLSGRHGESLWTDGRASAAAQAAGLAPLLGVHREHASSVAGMLARLPGGSHTARLSLDLRLQGTAQAVLDCVGLRGGQWDGQRCLGAGAIPEGRQAGLVLLDAGNGDVLAAAGGGVGAADPARWPEIRDFDRADPARSPLRLPAFQHDGGARRAPGSTFKVVTALGLEAAARGDARLERLLAGMPLTAIDAMAHEDGYGFRTGAPAYPQGGGARITNFREQLAGARAVEGRFGLAQAMAHSVNTWFAWTAELGDRSLGGGPQGGLPGVREIDPGALDPVRPVAGMARRLGFGTPLRLDGGLLPQDFRWSSWDALQASPSMLDPIQSRHEVRQMAIGLRMQATPLQMALVAAAVGQGRLVAPRLLLELDGRAAAAQPGPELGVRLDRVRAGMRGVVAGGTAAGAFRGKEFDALRAGLFGKTGTAPTGEDGMATVWFMGWLEPGSLPGQTRRLAFAAFVSESSLTGGAHAAPLLAGLLRSMQGQSLEQKGD
;
A
#
# COMPACT_ATOMS: atom_id res chain seq x y z
N MET A 1 23.43 -62.74 -26.12
CA MET A 1 22.42 -62.04 -26.94
C MET A 1 21.15 -62.88 -27.20
N ASP A 2 20.97 -64.06 -26.58
CA ASP A 2 19.81 -64.95 -26.87
C ASP A 2 18.62 -64.89 -25.88
N SER A 3 18.71 -64.14 -24.77
CA SER A 3 17.61 -63.99 -23.81
C SER A 3 16.51 -63.01 -24.28
N PHE A 4 16.85 -62.06 -25.16
CA PHE A 4 15.91 -61.02 -25.62
C PHE A 4 14.99 -61.46 -26.77
N ALA A 5 15.33 -62.56 -27.48
CA ALA A 5 14.52 -63.14 -28.54
C ALA A 5 13.38 -64.03 -27.99
N ALA A 6 13.64 -64.80 -26.92
CA ALA A 6 12.63 -65.70 -26.32
C ALA A 6 11.44 -64.95 -25.68
N GLY A 7 11.67 -63.75 -25.13
CA GLY A 7 10.63 -62.92 -24.52
C GLY A 7 9.61 -62.31 -25.49
N ARG A 8 9.98 -62.12 -26.76
CA ARG A 8 9.07 -61.57 -27.79
C ARG A 8 8.09 -62.62 -28.32
N THR A 9 8.51 -63.88 -28.40
CA THR A 9 7.67 -65.00 -28.88
C THR A 9 6.62 -65.42 -27.85
N ALA A 10 6.95 -65.38 -26.55
CA ALA A 10 6.02 -65.66 -25.45
C ALA A 10 4.90 -64.62 -25.32
N ARG A 11 5.22 -63.32 -25.49
CA ARG A 11 4.23 -62.23 -25.42
C ARG A 11 3.28 -62.17 -26.62
N ARG A 12 3.71 -62.64 -27.81
CA ARG A 12 2.82 -62.79 -28.98
C ARG A 12 1.85 -63.97 -28.84
N ARG A 13 2.27 -65.11 -28.28
CA ARG A 13 1.37 -66.26 -28.00
C ARG A 13 0.31 -65.95 -26.95
N ALA A 14 0.65 -65.20 -25.89
CA ALA A 14 -0.31 -64.80 -24.86
C ALA A 14 -1.39 -63.81 -25.35
N ARG A 15 -1.06 -63.01 -26.38
CA ARG A 15 -1.98 -62.00 -26.95
C ARG A 15 -2.96 -62.60 -27.96
N ASN A 16 -2.58 -63.66 -28.68
CA ASN A 16 -3.46 -64.37 -29.61
C ASN A 16 -4.43 -65.37 -28.93
N LEU A 17 -4.12 -65.83 -27.71
CA LEU A 17 -5.02 -66.70 -26.93
C LEU A 17 -6.16 -65.97 -26.22
N ARG A 18 -6.18 -64.63 -26.21
CA ARG A 18 -7.25 -63.82 -25.58
C ARG A 18 -8.28 -63.24 -26.56
N LEU A 19 -8.14 -63.50 -27.86
CA LEU A 19 -9.04 -62.97 -28.90
C LEU A 19 -9.99 -64.03 -29.51
N GLY A 20 -10.08 -65.23 -28.94
CA GLY A 20 -10.92 -66.31 -29.47
C GLY A 20 -11.57 -67.14 -28.38
N ALA A 21 -12.55 -66.59 -27.66
CA ALA A 21 -13.49 -67.39 -26.89
C ALA A 21 -14.86 -66.69 -26.87
N ARG A 22 -15.81 -67.24 -27.63
CA ARG A 22 -17.24 -66.89 -27.55
C ARG A 22 -17.77 -67.30 -26.16
N PRO A 23 -18.54 -66.46 -25.46
CA PRO A 23 -19.12 -66.86 -24.18
C PRO A 23 -20.29 -67.83 -24.40
N ALA A 24 -20.22 -68.97 -23.71
CA ALA A 24 -21.35 -69.88 -23.54
C ALA A 24 -22.43 -69.23 -22.65
N ALA A 25 -23.68 -69.48 -22.99
CA ALA A 25 -24.86 -68.98 -22.28
C ALA A 25 -24.82 -69.36 -20.79
N ARG A 26 -24.86 -68.35 -19.91
CA ARG A 26 -25.10 -68.51 -18.48
C ARG A 26 -26.45 -67.91 -18.11
N ALA A 27 -27.17 -68.66 -17.28
CA ALA A 27 -28.52 -68.38 -16.83
C ALA A 27 -28.67 -66.95 -16.28
N ARG A 28 -29.75 -66.29 -16.72
CA ARG A 28 -30.12 -64.94 -16.31
C ARG A 28 -30.65 -64.97 -14.88
N LEU A 29 -29.90 -64.40 -13.94
CA LEU A 29 -30.47 -63.88 -12.69
C LEU A 29 -31.24 -62.59 -13.01
N PRO A 30 -32.42 -62.35 -12.40
CA PRO A 30 -33.29 -61.24 -12.75
C PRO A 30 -32.63 -59.89 -12.46
N VAL A 31 -32.70 -58.99 -13.46
CA VAL A 31 -32.10 -57.64 -13.50
C VAL A 31 -32.51 -56.75 -12.31
N THR A 32 -33.62 -57.07 -11.65
CA THR A 32 -34.12 -56.39 -10.46
C THR A 32 -33.22 -56.57 -9.23
N LEU A 33 -32.52 -57.70 -9.07
CA LEU A 33 -31.66 -57.94 -7.90
C LEU A 33 -30.35 -57.13 -7.98
N TRP A 34 -29.79 -56.97 -9.18
CA TRP A 34 -28.58 -56.18 -9.39
C TRP A 34 -28.83 -54.66 -9.30
N LEU A 35 -29.98 -54.19 -9.74
CA LEU A 35 -30.39 -52.80 -9.54
C LEU A 35 -30.62 -52.48 -8.06
N LEU A 36 -31.24 -53.39 -7.29
CA LEU A 36 -31.44 -53.20 -5.85
C LEU A 36 -30.13 -53.25 -5.07
N LEU A 37 -29.18 -54.12 -5.43
CA LEU A 37 -27.84 -54.16 -4.82
C LEU A 37 -27.00 -52.95 -5.20
N ALA A 38 -27.08 -52.47 -6.45
CA ALA A 38 -26.36 -51.27 -6.89
C ALA A 38 -26.93 -49.99 -6.26
N CYS A 39 -28.26 -49.87 -6.17
CA CYS A 39 -28.91 -48.76 -5.45
C CYS A 39 -28.63 -48.84 -3.94
N GLY A 40 -28.64 -50.03 -3.35
CA GLY A 40 -28.29 -50.25 -1.95
C GLY A 40 -26.83 -49.86 -1.64
N ALA A 41 -25.88 -50.25 -2.49
CA ALA A 41 -24.48 -49.87 -2.35
C ALA A 41 -24.25 -48.37 -2.59
N ALA A 42 -24.98 -47.76 -3.52
CA ALA A 42 -24.91 -46.32 -3.76
C ALA A 42 -25.52 -45.50 -2.60
N LEU A 43 -26.63 -45.96 -2.01
CA LEU A 43 -27.25 -45.34 -0.84
C LEU A 43 -26.40 -45.51 0.42
N LEU A 44 -25.84 -46.71 0.67
CA LEU A 44 -24.89 -46.91 1.76
C LEU A 44 -23.61 -46.08 1.56
N GLY A 45 -23.09 -46.02 0.34
CA GLY A 45 -21.96 -45.17 0.00
C GLY A 45 -22.25 -43.68 0.22
N ALA A 46 -23.44 -43.21 -0.16
CA ALA A 46 -23.89 -41.84 0.06
C ALA A 46 -24.12 -41.53 1.55
N VAL A 47 -24.65 -42.47 2.33
CA VAL A 47 -24.85 -42.32 3.78
C VAL A 47 -23.51 -42.34 4.51
N VAL A 48 -22.56 -43.20 4.13
CA VAL A 48 -21.20 -43.24 4.69
C VAL A 48 -20.44 -41.97 4.31
N LEU A 49 -20.56 -41.48 3.07
CA LEU A 49 -19.96 -40.21 2.66
C LEU A 49 -20.62 -39.01 3.36
N ALA A 50 -21.93 -39.01 3.55
CA ALA A 50 -22.64 -37.96 4.27
C ALA A 50 -22.34 -37.99 5.78
N GLN A 51 -22.20 -39.16 6.39
CA GLN A 51 -21.77 -39.32 7.78
C GLN A 51 -20.30 -38.99 7.97
N ALA A 52 -19.42 -39.35 7.02
CA ALA A 52 -18.02 -38.93 7.03
C ALA A 52 -17.90 -37.41 6.83
N ALA A 53 -18.70 -36.82 5.94
CA ALA A 53 -18.75 -35.37 5.74
C ALA A 53 -19.34 -34.65 6.97
N ARG A 54 -20.36 -35.21 7.63
CA ARG A 54 -20.92 -34.68 8.89
C ARG A 54 -19.98 -34.90 10.07
N SER A 55 -19.22 -35.99 10.14
CA SER A 55 -18.22 -36.20 11.19
C SER A 55 -16.99 -35.32 10.98
N LEU A 56 -16.61 -35.03 9.72
CA LEU A 56 -15.58 -34.05 9.37
C LEU A 56 -16.05 -32.61 9.60
N ALA A 57 -17.35 -32.31 9.45
CA ALA A 57 -17.92 -31.00 9.76
C ALA A 57 -18.18 -30.79 11.27
N ALA A 58 -18.53 -31.85 12.00
CA ALA A 58 -18.74 -31.83 13.45
C ALA A 58 -17.40 -31.88 14.23
N SER A 59 -16.34 -32.39 13.62
CA SER A 59 -14.97 -32.32 14.14
C SER A 59 -14.28 -31.11 13.53
N GLY A 60 -14.28 -29.96 14.21
CA GLY A 60 -13.45 -28.79 13.86
C GLY A 60 -11.92 -29.02 13.88
N ALA A 61 -11.48 -30.27 13.74
CA ALA A 61 -10.11 -30.74 13.87
C ALA A 61 -9.15 -30.20 12.79
N HIS A 62 -9.65 -29.78 11.63
CA HIS A 62 -8.80 -29.16 10.59
C HIS A 62 -8.51 -27.67 10.83
N ALA A 63 -9.36 -26.94 11.58
CA ALA A 63 -9.02 -25.61 12.05
C ALA A 63 -7.97 -25.68 13.19
N ALA A 64 -8.13 -26.65 14.09
CA ALA A 64 -7.28 -26.83 15.27
C ALA A 64 -5.82 -27.19 14.95
N ALA A 65 -5.53 -27.93 13.87
CA ALA A 65 -4.17 -28.36 13.56
C ALA A 65 -3.24 -27.22 13.10
N GLY A 66 -3.74 -26.30 12.26
CA GLY A 66 -2.96 -25.15 11.77
C GLY A 66 -2.77 -24.06 12.83
N GLU A 67 -3.78 -23.81 13.67
CA GLU A 67 -3.67 -22.91 14.82
C GLU A 67 -2.73 -23.50 15.90
N SER A 68 -2.71 -24.82 16.09
CA SER A 68 -1.77 -25.50 17.00
C SER A 68 -0.30 -25.33 16.63
N ALA A 69 0.03 -25.23 15.34
CA ALA A 69 1.41 -24.98 14.89
C ALA A 69 1.85 -23.56 15.21
N ALA A 70 1.00 -22.55 14.94
CA ALA A 70 1.29 -21.15 15.28
C ALA A 70 1.43 -20.95 16.80
N LEU A 71 0.57 -21.60 17.60
CA LEU A 71 0.62 -21.57 19.07
C LEU A 71 1.94 -22.12 19.65
N SER A 72 2.70 -22.89 18.87
CA SER A 72 4.02 -23.37 19.30
C SER A 72 5.01 -22.23 19.52
N ALA A 73 4.79 -21.05 18.92
CA ALA A 73 5.59 -19.85 19.20
C ALA A 73 5.48 -19.38 20.66
N PHE A 74 4.37 -19.70 21.34
CA PHE A 74 4.19 -19.44 22.78
C PHE A 74 4.74 -20.55 23.67
N GLN A 75 5.06 -21.74 23.15
CA GLN A 75 5.46 -22.90 23.94
C GLN A 75 6.64 -22.66 24.89
N PRO A 76 7.70 -21.90 24.52
CA PRO A 76 8.82 -21.65 25.44
C PRO A 76 8.42 -20.90 26.72
N LEU A 77 7.35 -20.10 26.67
CA LEU A 77 6.89 -19.28 27.81
C LEU A 77 5.61 -19.83 28.46
N LEU A 78 4.72 -20.42 27.67
CA LEU A 78 3.36 -20.76 28.07
C LEU A 78 3.01 -22.22 27.76
N GLY A 79 4.00 -23.11 27.66
CA GLY A 79 3.78 -24.54 27.37
C GLY A 79 2.73 -25.18 28.28
N GLY A 80 1.67 -25.73 27.69
CA GLY A 80 0.56 -26.36 28.41
C GLY A 80 -0.52 -25.41 28.94
N VAL A 81 -0.34 -24.10 28.84
CA VAL A 81 -1.32 -23.08 29.25
C VAL A 81 -2.47 -23.00 28.23
N THR A 82 -3.68 -22.76 28.73
CA THR A 82 -4.84 -22.43 27.87
C THR A 82 -4.97 -20.92 27.77
N VAL A 83 -4.88 -20.41 26.54
CA VAL A 83 -5.06 -19.01 26.18
C VAL A 83 -6.51 -18.79 25.76
N ARG A 84 -7.18 -17.81 26.37
CA ARG A 84 -8.54 -17.42 25.99
C ARG A 84 -8.49 -16.08 25.26
N VAL A 85 -9.22 -15.97 24.15
CA VAL A 85 -9.43 -14.73 23.41
C VAL A 85 -10.94 -14.42 23.43
N PRO A 86 -11.40 -13.54 24.33
CA PRO A 86 -12.79 -13.13 24.39
C PRO A 86 -13.35 -12.60 23.06
N ARG A 87 -14.67 -12.78 22.84
CA ARG A 87 -15.40 -12.06 21.77
C ARG A 87 -15.68 -10.61 22.15
N ALA A 88 -15.90 -10.36 23.44
CA ALA A 88 -16.16 -9.02 23.95
C ALA A 88 -14.88 -8.17 23.82
N PRO A 89 -15.01 -6.91 23.39
CA PRO A 89 -13.85 -6.03 23.27
C PRO A 89 -13.25 -5.74 24.64
N GLY A 90 -11.93 -5.80 24.74
CA GLY A 90 -11.22 -5.55 25.98
C GLY A 90 -9.75 -5.91 25.91
N ILE A 91 -8.99 -5.44 26.91
CA ILE A 91 -7.59 -5.80 27.07
C ILE A 91 -7.39 -6.33 28.46
N GLU A 92 -6.85 -7.53 28.56
CA GLU A 92 -6.51 -8.16 29.83
C GLU A 92 -5.02 -8.51 29.89
N ILE A 93 -4.47 -8.43 31.10
CA ILE A 93 -3.13 -8.94 31.41
C ILE A 93 -3.29 -10.10 32.37
N VAL A 94 -3.01 -11.31 31.89
CA VAL A 94 -3.10 -12.56 32.65
C VAL A 94 -1.70 -12.99 33.08
N GLN A 95 -1.53 -13.28 34.38
CA GLN A 95 -0.27 -13.78 34.94
C GLN A 95 -0.27 -15.31 34.95
N HIS A 96 0.79 -15.94 34.43
CA HIS A 96 1.03 -17.38 34.46
C HIS A 96 2.42 -17.66 35.05
N GLY A 97 2.49 -17.81 36.37
CA GLY A 97 3.77 -17.95 37.08
C GLY A 97 4.66 -16.73 36.84
N ALA A 98 5.89 -16.95 36.37
CA ALA A 98 6.84 -15.89 36.01
C ALA A 98 6.52 -15.18 34.68
N ASN A 99 5.54 -15.65 33.92
CA ASN A 99 5.20 -15.12 32.60
C ASN A 99 3.90 -14.33 32.65
N ALA A 100 3.73 -13.39 31.73
CA ALA A 100 2.50 -12.62 31.56
C ALA A 100 2.02 -12.66 30.11
N LEU A 101 0.71 -12.58 29.93
CA LEU A 101 0.05 -12.60 28.64
C LEU A 101 -0.84 -11.38 28.52
N VAL A 102 -0.64 -10.59 27.46
CA VAL A 102 -1.57 -9.54 27.06
C VAL A 102 -2.52 -10.11 26.01
N VAL A 103 -3.82 -10.03 26.26
CA VAL A 103 -4.86 -10.39 25.31
C VAL A 103 -5.67 -9.15 24.98
N ALA A 104 -5.50 -8.60 23.78
CA ALA A 104 -6.24 -7.45 23.28
C ALA A 104 -7.31 -7.91 22.29
N SER A 105 -8.50 -8.21 22.80
CA SER A 105 -9.62 -8.81 22.07
C SER A 105 -10.49 -7.77 21.42
N SER A 106 -10.77 -7.93 20.12
CA SER A 106 -11.57 -6.98 19.34
C SER A 106 -11.09 -5.53 19.51
N MET A 107 -9.77 -5.37 19.58
CA MET A 107 -9.07 -4.09 19.69
C MET A 107 -8.24 -3.86 18.42
N ARG A 108 -8.20 -2.61 17.99
CA ARG A 108 -7.30 -2.15 16.91
C ARG A 108 -6.24 -1.24 17.50
N LEU A 109 -4.98 -1.51 17.14
CA LEU A 109 -3.89 -0.58 17.40
C LEU A 109 -3.94 0.55 16.38
N GLY A 110 -3.98 1.79 16.87
CA GLY A 110 -3.88 2.99 16.05
C GLY A 110 -2.53 3.13 15.35
N PRO A 111 -2.38 4.13 14.47
CA PRO A 111 -1.12 4.43 13.81
C PRO A 111 -0.03 4.73 14.85
N ALA A 112 1.19 4.24 14.61
CA ALA A 112 2.31 4.45 15.51
C ALA A 112 2.82 5.89 15.47
N VAL A 113 2.83 6.55 16.62
CA VAL A 113 3.50 7.83 16.82
C VAL A 113 4.97 7.55 17.10
N ARG A 114 5.83 7.97 16.17
CA ARG A 114 7.30 7.91 16.29
C ARG A 114 7.82 9.09 17.11
N ILE A 115 8.64 8.80 18.11
CA ILE A 115 9.29 9.80 18.98
C ILE A 115 10.76 9.45 19.07
N ASP A 116 11.62 10.39 18.71
CA ASP A 116 13.06 10.27 18.93
C ASP A 116 13.38 10.40 20.43
N LEU A 117 14.19 9.47 20.96
CA LEU A 117 14.53 9.40 22.39
C LEU A 117 15.80 10.19 22.77
N CYS A 118 16.44 10.91 21.84
CA CYS A 118 17.64 11.70 22.12
C CYS A 118 17.35 12.95 22.98
N THR A 119 16.10 13.41 23.03
CA THR A 119 15.71 14.57 23.85
C THR A 119 14.59 14.16 24.81
N GLN A 120 14.98 13.94 26.07
CA GLN A 120 14.08 13.62 27.18
C GLN A 120 13.84 14.85 28.07
N PRO A 121 12.74 14.92 28.83
CA PRO A 121 11.69 13.90 29.03
C PRO A 121 10.64 13.83 27.90
N VAL A 122 10.01 12.66 27.74
CA VAL A 122 8.82 12.47 26.88
C VAL A 122 7.59 12.36 27.77
N ARG A 123 6.52 13.06 27.40
CA ARG A 123 5.26 13.10 28.16
C ARG A 123 4.08 12.70 27.29
N ILE A 124 3.23 11.81 27.81
CA ILE A 124 2.09 11.23 27.08
C ILE A 124 0.83 11.33 27.94
N GLY A 125 -0.32 11.60 27.32
CA GLY A 125 -1.61 11.55 28.00
C GLY A 125 -2.01 12.85 28.72
N TYR A 126 -1.31 13.94 28.51
CA TYR A 126 -1.64 15.24 29.12
C TYR A 126 -2.66 16.01 28.28
N PRO A 127 -3.68 16.65 28.87
CA PRO A 127 -4.52 17.59 28.14
C PRO A 127 -3.72 18.87 27.81
N PHE A 128 -4.12 19.59 26.76
CA PHE A 128 -3.35 20.74 26.25
C PHE A 128 -3.09 21.83 27.31
N GLY A 129 -4.10 22.20 28.11
CA GLY A 129 -3.95 23.26 29.11
C GLY A 129 -2.86 22.96 30.14
N GLU A 130 -2.78 21.70 30.59
CA GLU A 130 -1.70 21.26 31.48
C GLU A 130 -0.35 21.18 30.76
N ALA A 131 -0.35 20.64 29.53
CA ALA A 131 0.86 20.53 28.72
C ALA A 131 1.50 21.90 28.42
N ALA A 132 0.69 22.93 28.20
CA ALA A 132 1.13 24.30 27.96
C ALA A 132 1.79 24.92 29.21
N ALA A 133 1.24 24.67 30.40
CA ALA A 133 1.83 25.10 31.68
C ALA A 133 3.17 24.41 32.01
N LEU A 134 3.40 23.25 31.39
CA LEU A 134 4.56 22.40 31.59
C LEU A 134 5.74 22.69 30.64
N ALA A 135 5.66 23.78 29.87
CA ALA A 135 6.74 24.25 28.99
C ALA A 135 8.05 24.46 29.79
N PRO A 136 9.22 24.08 29.26
CA PRO A 136 9.52 23.86 27.84
C PRO A 136 9.59 22.39 27.39
N ALA A 137 8.78 21.47 27.94
CA ALA A 137 8.80 20.06 27.49
C ALA A 137 8.56 19.94 25.97
N ARG A 138 9.57 19.42 25.23
CA ARG A 138 9.60 19.45 23.76
C ARG A 138 8.88 18.27 23.08
N LYS A 139 8.62 17.16 23.78
CA LYS A 139 8.02 15.94 23.24
C LYS A 139 6.75 15.57 24.02
N LEU A 140 5.62 16.11 23.55
CA LEU A 140 4.31 15.98 24.18
C LEU A 140 3.34 15.24 23.25
N LEU A 141 2.71 14.18 23.78
CA LEU A 141 1.57 13.52 23.18
C LEU A 141 0.31 13.80 24.00
N LEU A 142 -0.62 14.55 23.41
CA LEU A 142 -1.82 15.00 24.10
C LEU A 142 -2.91 13.94 24.12
N ALA A 143 -3.57 13.86 25.27
CA ALA A 143 -4.88 13.24 25.39
C ALA A 143 -6.00 14.27 25.24
N SER A 144 -7.18 13.81 24.87
CA SER A 144 -8.37 14.67 24.84
C SER A 144 -8.75 15.07 26.26
N THR A 145 -9.29 16.28 26.43
CA THR A 145 -9.82 16.71 27.73
C THR A 145 -10.90 15.74 28.22
N GLY A 146 -10.78 15.28 29.47
CA GLY A 146 -11.69 14.28 30.06
C GLY A 146 -11.42 12.83 29.65
N SER A 147 -10.36 12.56 28.88
CA SER A 147 -9.96 11.20 28.52
C SER A 147 -9.44 10.40 29.72
N ALA A 148 -9.69 9.08 29.70
CA ALA A 148 -9.15 8.13 30.67
C ALA A 148 -7.70 7.71 30.38
N THR A 149 -7.07 8.23 29.31
CA THR A 149 -5.66 7.94 28.99
C THR A 149 -4.76 8.33 30.16
N PRO A 150 -3.98 7.41 30.75
CA PRO A 150 -3.07 7.73 31.85
C PRO A 150 -2.01 8.76 31.44
N ARG A 151 -1.61 9.61 32.38
CA ARG A 151 -0.45 10.49 32.23
C ARG A 151 0.80 9.64 32.37
N VAL A 152 1.71 9.71 31.40
CA VAL A 152 2.95 8.94 31.38
C VAL A 152 4.14 9.87 31.19
N ASP A 153 5.11 9.74 32.09
CA ASP A 153 6.42 10.37 32.00
C ASP A 153 7.47 9.30 31.66
N LEU A 154 8.26 9.53 30.62
CA LEU A 154 9.43 8.72 30.27
C LEU A 154 10.70 9.51 30.56
N ARG A 155 11.61 8.91 31.34
CA ARG A 155 12.89 9.50 31.77
C ARG A 155 14.03 8.46 31.72
N GLY A 156 15.26 8.90 31.52
CA GLY A 156 16.45 8.04 31.49
C GLY A 156 17.53 8.58 30.54
N ASP A 157 18.67 7.91 30.49
CA ASP A 157 19.83 8.34 29.70
C ASP A 157 19.78 7.81 28.26
N ALA A 158 20.32 8.58 27.32
CA ALA A 158 20.40 8.22 25.91
C ALA A 158 21.33 7.00 25.72
N GLY A 159 20.75 5.81 25.62
CA GLY A 159 21.46 4.53 25.51
C GLY A 159 21.31 3.60 26.73
N GLY A 160 20.75 4.12 27.83
CA GLY A 160 20.52 3.36 29.07
C GLY A 160 19.10 2.80 29.22
N ALA A 161 18.76 2.50 30.48
CA ALA A 161 17.42 2.05 30.87
C ALA A 161 16.43 3.22 30.85
N VAL A 162 15.31 3.05 30.14
CA VAL A 162 14.22 4.04 30.12
C VAL A 162 13.24 3.69 31.24
N ARG A 163 12.99 4.63 32.15
CA ARG A 163 11.98 4.50 33.20
C ARG A 163 10.67 5.12 32.74
N LEU A 164 9.61 4.35 32.90
CA LEU A 164 8.23 4.77 32.66
C LEU A 164 7.54 4.97 34.00
N ALA A 165 6.99 6.15 34.22
CA ALA A 165 6.10 6.46 35.35
C ALA A 165 4.71 6.78 34.82
N TRP A 166 3.66 6.28 35.47
CA TRP A 166 2.28 6.61 35.09
C TRP A 166 1.43 7.10 36.25
N ASN A 167 0.39 7.86 35.92
CA ASN A 167 -0.69 8.29 36.79
C ASN A 167 -2.03 8.18 36.04
N ALA A 168 -2.86 7.23 36.46
CA ALA A 168 -4.19 6.96 35.91
C ALA A 168 -5.31 7.71 36.67
N GLY A 169 -4.96 8.67 37.54
CA GLY A 169 -5.92 9.43 38.33
C GLY A 169 -6.67 8.54 39.33
N GLY A 170 -8.00 8.57 39.27
CA GLY A 170 -8.86 7.71 40.09
C GLY A 170 -8.98 6.26 39.58
N ALA A 171 -8.53 5.98 38.35
CA ALA A 171 -8.59 4.65 37.76
C ALA A 171 -7.36 3.80 38.11
N ARG A 172 -7.44 2.48 37.86
CA ARG A 172 -6.30 1.56 37.95
C ARG A 172 -5.72 1.31 36.56
N ALA A 173 -4.39 1.26 36.47
CA ALA A 173 -3.67 0.79 35.29
C ALA A 173 -2.69 -0.34 35.66
N ALA A 174 -2.28 -1.10 34.66
CA ALA A 174 -1.35 -2.21 34.77
C ALA A 174 -0.28 -2.12 33.69
N TRP A 175 0.98 -2.29 34.07
CA TRP A 175 2.12 -2.34 33.16
C TRP A 175 2.69 -3.75 33.07
N VAL A 176 2.98 -4.19 31.85
CA VAL A 176 3.82 -5.36 31.56
C VAL A 176 4.82 -5.00 30.47
N GLY A 177 6.08 -5.36 30.67
CA GLY A 177 7.15 -5.08 29.72
C GLY A 177 8.26 -6.10 29.79
N ASP A 178 9.10 -6.13 28.75
CA ASP A 178 10.19 -7.10 28.62
C ASP A 178 11.28 -6.93 29.69
N ALA A 179 11.59 -5.70 30.09
CA ALA A 179 12.49 -5.43 31.20
C ALA A 179 11.98 -5.94 32.57
N GLY A 180 10.69 -6.28 32.67
CA GLY A 180 10.07 -6.82 33.87
C GLY A 180 10.15 -8.35 33.99
N ASN A 181 10.73 -9.05 33.00
CA ASN A 181 10.81 -10.52 32.94
C ASN A 181 9.46 -11.22 33.22
N GLY A 182 8.36 -10.67 32.71
CA GLY A 182 7.00 -11.19 32.91
C GLY A 182 6.29 -10.74 34.20
N GLY A 183 6.92 -9.89 35.03
CA GLY A 183 6.25 -9.24 36.16
C GLY A 183 5.26 -8.15 35.73
N VAL A 184 4.09 -8.10 36.37
CA VAL A 184 3.04 -7.11 36.10
C VAL A 184 2.90 -6.14 37.28
N VAL A 185 3.04 -4.84 37.01
CA VAL A 185 2.93 -3.79 38.03
C VAL A 185 1.55 -3.14 37.91
N ARG A 186 0.76 -3.12 38.99
CA ARG A 186 -0.62 -2.60 39.01
C ARG A 186 -0.75 -1.44 39.99
N GLY A 187 -1.49 -0.40 39.63
CA GLY A 187 -1.78 0.74 40.51
C GLY A 187 -2.38 1.93 39.78
N SER A 188 -2.99 2.85 40.52
CA SER A 188 -3.38 4.18 40.00
C SER A 188 -2.16 5.05 39.70
N ARG A 189 -1.05 4.81 40.39
CA ARG A 189 0.29 5.32 40.08
C ARG A 189 1.28 4.17 40.12
N GLY A 190 2.33 4.25 39.32
CA GLY A 190 3.40 3.27 39.34
C GLY A 190 4.60 3.68 38.49
N GLN A 191 5.67 2.90 38.62
CA GLN A 191 6.88 3.05 37.83
C GLN A 191 7.40 1.68 37.39
N ALA A 192 7.99 1.61 36.21
CA ALA A 192 8.61 0.41 35.67
C ALA A 192 9.74 0.75 34.69
N LEU A 193 10.55 -0.24 34.33
CA LEU A 193 11.53 -0.12 33.25
C LEU A 193 10.89 -0.50 31.91
N LEU A 194 11.32 0.19 30.86
CA LEU A 194 11.01 -0.11 29.46
C LEU A 194 12.27 -0.58 28.76
N GLY A 195 12.27 -1.83 28.30
CA GLY A 195 13.31 -2.39 27.44
C GLY A 195 13.02 -2.10 25.97
N SER A 196 12.75 -3.16 25.21
CA SER A 196 12.36 -3.13 23.80
C SER A 196 10.84 -2.94 23.61
N ALA A 197 9.99 -3.45 24.51
CA ALA A 197 8.54 -3.31 24.37
C ALA A 197 7.75 -3.50 25.66
N GLY A 198 6.56 -2.90 25.74
CA GLY A 198 5.62 -3.11 26.83
C GLY A 198 4.23 -2.55 26.56
N TRP A 199 3.30 -2.86 27.46
CA TRP A 199 1.91 -2.45 27.44
C TRP A 199 1.52 -1.79 28.76
N LEU A 200 0.94 -0.59 28.67
CA LEU A 200 0.22 0.05 29.77
C LEU A 200 -1.27 -0.10 29.49
N VAL A 201 -1.98 -0.88 30.30
CA VAL A 201 -3.40 -1.22 30.13
C VAL A 201 -4.23 -0.57 31.24
N TRP A 202 -5.38 0.00 30.91
CA TRP A 202 -6.41 0.46 31.83
C TRP A 202 -7.78 -0.03 31.35
N GLN A 203 -8.84 0.28 32.09
CA GLN A 203 -10.18 -0.28 31.87
C GLN A 203 -10.66 -0.21 30.41
N ASP A 204 -10.50 0.96 29.77
CA ASP A 204 -11.07 1.23 28.44
C ASP A 204 -10.00 1.42 27.36
N GLY A 205 -8.76 0.98 27.58
CA GLY A 205 -7.71 1.13 26.57
C GLY A 205 -6.33 0.66 26.99
N ALA A 206 -5.39 0.78 26.07
CA ALA A 206 -3.99 0.54 26.34
C ALA A 206 -3.07 1.41 25.48
N LEU A 207 -1.84 1.58 25.96
CA LEU A 207 -0.71 2.06 25.18
C LEU A 207 0.27 0.90 24.98
N ARG A 208 0.59 0.61 23.73
CA ARG A 208 1.71 -0.24 23.36
C ARG A 208 2.92 0.64 23.06
N LEU A 209 4.02 0.36 23.73
CA LEU A 209 5.29 1.05 23.58
C LEU A 209 6.31 0.08 22.98
N THR A 210 7.06 0.53 21.97
CA THR A 210 8.14 -0.28 21.35
C THR A 210 9.34 0.61 21.05
N ARG A 211 10.50 0.24 21.58
CA ARG A 211 11.78 0.91 21.34
C ARG A 211 12.50 0.19 20.20
N ARG A 212 13.05 0.95 19.25
CA ARG A 212 13.85 0.41 18.15
C ARG A 212 15.07 1.28 17.87
N ALA A 213 16.11 0.69 17.32
CA ALA A 213 17.25 1.45 16.83
C ALA A 213 16.80 2.43 15.73
N SER A 214 17.37 3.63 15.72
CA SER A 214 17.12 4.65 14.71
C SER A 214 18.43 5.27 14.29
N SER A 215 18.60 5.57 13.00
CA SER A 215 19.75 6.33 12.51
C SER A 215 19.71 7.79 12.97
N THR A 216 18.53 8.36 13.24
CA THR A 216 18.38 9.74 13.74
C THR A 216 18.87 9.91 15.17
N CYS A 217 18.82 8.82 15.94
CA CYS A 217 19.25 8.78 17.32
C CYS A 217 19.93 7.44 17.59
N ALA A 218 21.17 7.30 17.12
CA ALA A 218 21.92 6.05 17.23
C ALA A 218 22.11 5.58 18.68
N GLN A 219 22.22 6.51 19.63
CA GLN A 219 22.44 6.19 21.04
C GLN A 219 21.18 5.68 21.74
N ALA A 220 20.04 6.39 21.61
CA ALA A 220 18.82 6.05 22.36
C ALA A 220 17.77 5.29 21.52
N GLY A 221 17.85 5.38 20.19
CA GLY A 221 16.83 4.88 19.28
C GLY A 221 15.60 5.78 19.21
N GLU A 222 14.49 5.21 18.72
CA GLU A 222 13.18 5.84 18.72
C GLU A 222 12.15 4.97 19.45
N LEU A 223 11.10 5.63 19.93
CA LEU A 223 9.93 5.03 20.56
C LEU A 223 8.75 5.09 19.60
N LEU A 224 8.11 3.95 19.41
CA LEU A 224 6.80 3.82 18.78
C LEU A 224 5.75 3.74 19.88
N VAL A 225 4.79 4.67 19.86
CA VAL A 225 3.64 4.67 20.76
C VAL A 225 2.38 4.41 19.96
N GLN A 226 1.60 3.41 20.35
CA GLN A 226 0.32 3.08 19.74
C GLN A 226 -0.76 3.01 20.81
N ARG A 227 -1.87 3.72 20.61
CA ARG A 227 -3.08 3.55 21.42
C ARG A 227 -3.92 2.40 20.86
N ALA A 228 -4.38 1.51 21.72
CA ALA A 228 -5.39 0.53 21.39
C ALA A 228 -6.79 1.13 21.61
N SER A 229 -7.69 0.92 20.65
CA SER A 229 -9.10 1.29 20.74
C SER A 229 -10.00 0.12 20.33
N VAL A 230 -11.24 0.14 20.80
CA VAL A 230 -12.24 -0.89 20.46
C VAL A 230 -12.47 -0.94 18.95
N ASP A 231 -12.48 -2.15 18.39
CA ASP A 231 -12.80 -2.45 17.01
C ASP A 231 -13.95 -3.44 16.96
N ARG A 232 -15.19 -2.92 16.88
CA ARG A 232 -16.41 -3.74 16.89
C ARG A 232 -16.53 -4.67 15.67
N ALA A 233 -15.74 -4.45 14.63
CA ALA A 233 -15.71 -5.28 13.43
C ALA A 233 -14.68 -6.43 13.51
N ALA A 234 -13.78 -6.42 14.50
CA ALA A 234 -12.75 -7.45 14.63
C ALA A 234 -13.32 -8.71 15.31
N GLY A 235 -13.22 -9.87 14.64
CA GLY A 235 -13.61 -11.18 15.20
C GLY A 235 -12.48 -11.92 15.94
N GLY A 236 -11.39 -11.24 16.28
CA GLY A 236 -10.20 -11.83 16.89
C GLY A 236 -9.42 -10.83 17.75
N GLY A 237 -8.30 -11.27 18.31
CA GLY A 237 -7.48 -10.48 19.24
C GLY A 237 -5.98 -10.71 19.08
N LEU A 238 -5.22 -9.66 19.42
CA LEU A 238 -3.77 -9.72 19.48
C LEU A 238 -3.37 -10.30 20.84
N VAL A 239 -2.63 -11.40 20.81
CA VAL A 239 -2.07 -12.04 21.99
C VAL A 239 -0.57 -11.85 22.00
N GLN A 240 0.01 -11.36 23.09
CA GLN A 240 1.45 -11.17 23.25
C GLN A 240 1.94 -11.67 24.61
N ALA A 241 2.96 -12.52 24.61
CA ALA A 241 3.54 -13.06 25.85
C ALA A 241 4.83 -12.32 26.25
N PHE A 242 5.04 -12.22 27.56
CA PHE A 242 6.20 -11.63 28.23
C PHE A 242 6.73 -12.64 29.26
N GLY A 243 8.04 -12.80 29.34
CA GLY A 243 8.70 -13.72 30.26
C GLY A 243 10.22 -13.50 30.26
N PRO A 244 10.98 -14.34 30.97
CA PRO A 244 12.44 -14.26 30.97
C PRO A 244 12.99 -14.61 29.57
N GLY A 245 13.74 -13.69 28.97
CA GLY A 245 14.34 -13.85 27.65
C GLY A 245 14.04 -12.68 26.70
N VAL A 246 14.56 -12.75 25.47
CA VAL A 246 14.46 -11.66 24.48
C VAL A 246 13.28 -11.84 23.52
N ALA A 247 12.74 -13.06 23.39
CA ALA A 247 11.63 -13.35 22.48
C ALA A 247 10.29 -12.90 23.09
N LEU A 248 9.58 -12.03 22.37
CA LEU A 248 8.24 -11.54 22.73
C LEU A 248 7.22 -12.04 21.69
N PRO A 249 6.87 -13.33 21.69
CA PRO A 249 5.97 -13.88 20.68
C PRO A 249 4.62 -13.16 20.73
N ALA A 250 4.08 -12.86 19.55
CA ALA A 250 2.78 -12.24 19.39
C ALA A 250 2.04 -12.88 18.21
N LEU A 251 0.76 -13.20 18.40
CA LEU A 251 -0.10 -13.83 17.39
C LEU A 251 -1.44 -13.10 17.32
N GLN A 252 -2.01 -13.07 16.12
CA GLN A 252 -3.43 -12.74 15.94
C GLN A 252 -4.23 -14.04 15.96
N LEU A 253 -5.16 -14.15 16.89
CA LEU A 253 -6.01 -15.32 17.07
C LEU A 253 -7.47 -14.92 16.92
N ALA A 254 -8.32 -15.81 16.41
CA ALA A 254 -9.76 -15.60 16.45
C ALA A 254 -10.25 -15.65 17.92
N ALA A 255 -11.50 -15.24 18.16
CA ALA A 255 -12.08 -15.42 19.48
C ALA A 255 -12.30 -16.91 19.77
N GLY A 256 -11.80 -17.40 20.90
CA GLY A 256 -11.83 -18.83 21.25
C GLY A 256 -10.91 -19.19 22.42
N GLU A 257 -10.80 -20.49 22.68
CA GLU A 257 -9.88 -21.07 23.66
C GLU A 257 -8.83 -21.93 22.94
N TYR A 258 -7.57 -21.72 23.31
CA TYR A 258 -6.41 -22.25 22.60
C TYR A 258 -5.46 -22.90 23.59
N LYS A 259 -5.15 -24.18 23.40
CA LYS A 259 -4.16 -24.87 24.25
C LYS A 259 -2.77 -24.76 23.65
N VAL A 260 -1.85 -24.11 24.35
CA VAL A 260 -0.45 -24.03 23.93
C VAL A 260 0.18 -25.42 24.12
N PRO A 261 0.84 -25.99 23.10
CA PRO A 261 1.48 -27.31 23.21
C PRO A 261 2.46 -27.35 24.38
N ALA A 262 2.42 -28.40 25.20
CA ALA A 262 3.34 -28.57 26.33
C ALA A 262 4.76 -28.97 25.87
N ARG A 263 4.88 -29.58 24.69
CA ARG A 263 6.15 -29.99 24.06
C ARG A 263 6.24 -29.34 22.68
N ALA A 264 7.46 -29.07 22.24
CA ALA A 264 7.70 -28.63 20.87
C ALA A 264 7.12 -29.65 19.86
N PRO A 265 6.49 -29.20 18.77
CA PRO A 265 5.99 -30.10 17.73
C PRO A 265 7.13 -30.93 17.14
N ARG A 266 6.84 -32.18 16.76
CA ARG A 266 7.81 -33.00 16.00
C ARG A 266 8.12 -32.30 14.68
N ALA A 267 9.41 -32.15 14.37
CA ALA A 267 9.84 -31.61 13.09
C ALA A 267 9.29 -32.49 11.94
N LEU A 268 8.79 -31.83 10.89
CA LEU A 268 8.32 -32.51 9.68
C LEU A 268 9.47 -33.31 9.03
N GLU A 269 9.15 -34.37 8.29
CA GLU A 269 10.17 -35.25 7.66
C GLU A 269 11.20 -34.46 6.84
N ASP A 270 10.76 -33.42 6.13
CA ASP A 270 11.62 -32.54 5.33
C ASP A 270 12.57 -31.69 6.20
N ALA A 271 12.08 -31.21 7.34
CA ALA A 271 12.87 -30.41 8.28
C ALA A 271 13.97 -31.28 8.93
N LEU A 272 13.61 -32.50 9.33
CA LEU A 272 14.57 -33.47 9.86
C LEU A 272 15.60 -33.88 8.80
N LEU A 273 15.17 -34.13 7.56
CA LEU A 273 16.07 -34.43 6.45
C LEU A 273 17.04 -33.27 6.21
N PHE A 274 16.55 -32.04 6.20
CA PHE A 274 17.38 -30.84 6.04
C PHE A 274 18.44 -30.73 7.14
N GLU A 275 18.06 -30.88 8.41
CA GLU A 275 18.98 -30.82 9.54
C GLU A 275 20.05 -31.94 9.47
N GLN A 276 19.64 -33.16 9.10
CA GLN A 276 20.56 -34.31 8.92
C GLN A 276 21.54 -34.08 7.77
N LEU A 277 21.07 -33.57 6.64
CA LEU A 277 21.92 -33.22 5.49
C LEU A 277 22.92 -32.12 5.87
N GLN A 278 22.49 -31.11 6.62
CA GLN A 278 23.33 -30.00 7.02
C GLN A 278 24.39 -30.43 8.05
N ALA A 279 24.02 -31.23 9.05
CA ALA A 279 24.94 -31.74 10.06
C ALA A 279 26.08 -32.57 9.45
N ARG A 280 25.79 -33.26 8.34
CA ARG A 280 26.76 -34.02 7.55
C ARG A 280 27.48 -33.22 6.47
N GLY A 281 27.21 -31.92 6.35
CA GLY A 281 27.81 -31.06 5.33
C GLY A 281 27.36 -31.35 3.89
N LEU A 282 26.33 -32.18 3.68
CA LEU A 282 25.75 -32.49 2.36
C LEU A 282 24.91 -31.35 1.81
N ILE A 283 24.48 -30.43 2.66
CA ILE A 283 24.00 -29.10 2.28
C ILE A 283 24.72 -28.06 3.13
N ARG A 284 25.07 -26.92 2.54
CA ARG A 284 25.79 -25.85 3.24
C ARG A 284 25.55 -24.48 2.61
N LEU A 285 25.87 -23.43 3.37
CA LEU A 285 25.97 -22.08 2.82
C LEU A 285 27.38 -21.89 2.25
N GLY A 286 27.48 -21.70 0.93
CA GLY A 286 28.75 -21.44 0.26
C GLY A 286 29.29 -20.03 0.53
N PRO A 287 30.56 -19.74 0.18
CA PRO A 287 31.19 -18.43 0.37
C PRO A 287 30.49 -17.31 -0.41
N GLY A 288 29.84 -17.63 -1.53
CA GLY A 288 29.01 -16.70 -2.29
C GLY A 288 27.62 -16.45 -1.67
N GLY A 289 27.35 -16.99 -0.48
CA GLY A 289 26.07 -16.85 0.21
C GLY A 289 24.91 -17.61 -0.44
N LEU A 290 25.20 -18.57 -1.34
CA LEU A 290 24.22 -19.46 -1.95
C LEU A 290 24.18 -20.80 -1.20
N ALA A 291 23.02 -21.45 -1.19
CA ALA A 291 22.91 -22.83 -0.74
C ALA A 291 23.55 -23.77 -1.76
N GLU A 292 24.42 -24.64 -1.27
CA GLU A 292 25.04 -25.69 -2.06
C GLU A 292 24.51 -27.05 -1.58
N ALA A 293 24.21 -27.94 -2.53
CA ALA A 293 23.87 -29.33 -2.27
C ALA A 293 24.96 -30.24 -2.87
N ALA A 294 25.30 -31.30 -2.14
CA ALA A 294 26.29 -32.28 -2.56
C ALA A 294 25.92 -32.87 -3.94
N PRO A 295 26.87 -32.95 -4.91
CA PRO A 295 26.60 -33.49 -6.23
C PRO A 295 25.99 -34.89 -6.19
N ARG A 296 25.08 -35.19 -7.12
CA ARG A 296 24.38 -36.49 -7.20
C ARG A 296 25.35 -37.67 -7.32
N ASP A 297 26.48 -37.45 -7.98
CA ASP A 297 27.54 -38.39 -8.28
C ASP A 297 28.66 -38.42 -7.23
N LEU A 298 28.55 -37.64 -6.13
CA LEU A 298 29.56 -37.60 -5.06
C LEU A 298 29.92 -38.99 -4.53
N ALA A 299 28.93 -39.88 -4.38
CA ALA A 299 29.18 -41.26 -3.95
C ALA A 299 30.08 -42.02 -4.93
N THR A 300 29.77 -41.94 -6.23
CA THR A 300 30.57 -42.58 -7.30
C THR A 300 31.97 -41.97 -7.38
N TRP A 301 32.07 -40.64 -7.28
CA TRP A 301 33.33 -39.91 -7.26
C TRP A 301 34.22 -40.31 -6.07
N SER A 302 33.64 -40.43 -4.88
CA SER A 302 34.36 -40.82 -3.65
C SER A 302 34.87 -42.27 -3.69
N ALA A 303 34.22 -43.14 -4.46
CA ALA A 303 34.61 -44.54 -4.66
C ALA A 303 35.63 -44.74 -5.79
N ALA A 304 35.79 -43.75 -6.69
CA ALA A 304 36.76 -43.82 -7.77
C ALA A 304 38.21 -43.66 -7.26
N SER A 305 39.16 -44.29 -7.95
CA SER A 305 40.60 -44.09 -7.71
C SER A 305 41.01 -42.65 -7.98
N LEU A 306 42.09 -42.18 -7.36
CA LEU A 306 42.54 -40.78 -7.50
C LEU A 306 42.77 -40.37 -8.96
N GLU A 307 43.24 -41.29 -9.81
CA GLU A 307 43.48 -41.07 -11.25
C GLU A 307 42.19 -40.97 -12.08
N ALA A 308 41.08 -41.54 -11.61
CA ALA A 308 39.79 -41.57 -12.31
C ALA A 308 38.83 -40.44 -11.87
N ARG A 309 39.23 -39.61 -10.90
CA ARG A 309 38.41 -38.51 -10.39
C ARG A 309 38.54 -37.27 -11.26
N ALA A 310 37.43 -36.84 -11.84
CA ALA A 310 37.33 -35.47 -12.36
C ALA A 310 37.42 -34.46 -11.19
N PRO A 311 37.88 -33.23 -11.39
CA PRO A 311 37.83 -32.20 -10.35
C PRO A 311 36.41 -32.00 -9.81
N LEU A 312 36.25 -31.92 -8.48
CA LEU A 312 34.95 -31.69 -7.82
C LEU A 312 35.02 -30.50 -6.85
N PRO A 313 35.23 -29.27 -7.36
CA PRO A 313 35.63 -28.10 -6.57
C PRO A 313 34.77 -27.88 -5.32
N GLY A 314 35.41 -27.92 -4.16
CA GLY A 314 34.81 -27.62 -2.86
C GLY A 314 34.15 -28.82 -2.17
N TRP A 315 34.14 -30.00 -2.77
CA TRP A 315 33.54 -31.22 -2.20
C TRP A 315 34.56 -32.33 -1.95
N GLU A 316 35.82 -32.12 -2.31
CA GLU A 316 36.88 -33.15 -2.25
C GLU A 316 37.22 -33.60 -0.84
N GLY A 317 37.09 -32.68 0.14
CA GLY A 317 37.36 -32.95 1.56
C GLY A 317 36.20 -33.58 2.33
N LEU A 318 35.03 -33.76 1.71
CA LEU A 318 33.86 -34.32 2.39
C LEU A 318 33.96 -35.86 2.47
N ARG A 319 34.05 -36.40 3.69
CA ARG A 319 34.05 -37.86 3.91
C ARG A 319 32.63 -38.39 3.89
N LEU A 320 32.31 -39.25 2.91
CA LEU A 320 30.98 -39.84 2.76
C LEU A 320 30.91 -41.23 3.42
N ASP A 321 30.42 -41.27 4.67
CA ASP A 321 30.14 -42.50 5.41
C ASP A 321 28.86 -43.21 4.92
N GLU A 322 28.55 -44.38 5.49
CA GLU A 322 27.38 -45.19 5.10
C GLU A 322 26.05 -44.44 5.25
N GLU A 323 25.92 -43.64 6.31
CA GLU A 323 24.71 -42.89 6.56
C GLU A 323 24.61 -41.65 5.65
N GLY A 324 25.73 -41.00 5.35
CA GLY A 324 25.85 -39.96 4.32
C GLY A 324 25.42 -40.46 2.94
N ARG A 325 25.79 -41.69 2.56
CA ARG A 325 25.30 -42.33 1.32
C ARG A 325 23.77 -42.50 1.32
N LYS A 326 23.19 -42.94 2.44
CA LYS A 326 21.72 -43.06 2.58
C LYS A 326 21.02 -41.71 2.46
N LEU A 327 21.57 -40.67 3.09
CA LEU A 327 21.05 -39.30 2.99
C LEU A 327 21.17 -38.74 1.58
N LEU A 328 22.26 -38.99 0.86
CA LEU A 328 22.43 -38.57 -0.54
C LEU A 328 21.40 -39.25 -1.46
N VAL A 329 21.13 -40.54 -1.24
CA VAL A 329 20.07 -41.26 -1.97
C VAL A 329 18.70 -40.67 -1.64
N ARG A 330 18.42 -40.38 -0.37
CA ARG A 330 17.16 -39.73 0.05
C ARG A 330 17.02 -38.34 -0.58
N LEU A 331 18.08 -37.54 -0.56
CA LEU A 331 18.12 -36.20 -1.16
C LEU A 331 17.74 -36.22 -2.63
N TYR A 332 18.19 -37.19 -3.44
CA TYR A 332 17.97 -37.18 -4.89
C TYR A 332 16.82 -38.06 -5.41
N TYR A 333 16.46 -39.12 -4.69
CA TYR A 333 15.53 -40.15 -5.17
C TYR A 333 14.24 -40.28 -4.35
N ARG A 334 14.02 -39.41 -3.37
CA ARG A 334 12.77 -39.36 -2.56
C ARG A 334 12.07 -38.01 -2.68
N ALA A 335 10.79 -37.97 -2.30
CA ALA A 335 9.92 -36.81 -2.45
C ALA A 335 10.30 -35.66 -1.50
N ASP A 336 10.61 -35.98 -0.24
CA ASP A 336 11.13 -35.05 0.76
C ASP A 336 12.48 -34.43 0.32
N GLY A 337 13.37 -35.25 -0.24
CA GLY A 337 14.59 -34.78 -0.87
C GLY A 337 14.34 -33.84 -2.05
N ALA A 338 13.36 -34.15 -2.92
CA ALA A 338 12.96 -33.25 -4.01
C ALA A 338 12.41 -31.91 -3.49
N PHE A 339 11.62 -31.94 -2.42
CA PHE A 339 11.12 -30.73 -1.77
C PHE A 339 12.24 -29.89 -1.18
N VAL A 340 13.19 -30.50 -0.46
CA VAL A 340 14.37 -29.79 0.07
C VAL A 340 15.16 -29.12 -1.06
N ARG A 341 15.46 -29.85 -2.16
CA ARG A 341 16.17 -29.25 -3.31
C ARG A 341 15.42 -28.08 -3.92
N GLU A 342 14.09 -28.18 -4.02
CA GLU A 342 13.26 -27.08 -4.51
C GLU A 342 13.34 -25.86 -3.57
N GLN A 343 13.31 -26.06 -2.25
CA GLN A 343 13.48 -24.95 -1.29
C GLN A 343 14.88 -24.31 -1.40
N LEU A 344 15.94 -25.09 -1.61
CA LEU A 344 17.28 -24.55 -1.86
C LEU A 344 17.35 -23.76 -3.17
N ARG A 345 16.71 -24.27 -4.23
CA ARG A 345 16.63 -23.58 -5.53
C ARG A 345 15.91 -22.23 -5.41
N VAL A 346 14.76 -22.20 -4.73
CA VAL A 346 14.03 -20.97 -4.43
C VAL A 346 14.92 -20.00 -3.65
N PHE A 347 15.57 -20.46 -2.59
CA PHE A 347 16.52 -19.66 -1.80
C PHE A 347 17.63 -19.04 -2.66
N ASN A 348 18.23 -19.80 -3.58
CA ASN A 348 19.28 -19.30 -4.47
C ASN A 348 18.75 -18.29 -5.49
N SER A 349 17.58 -18.55 -6.08
CA SER A 349 16.96 -17.66 -7.08
C SER A 349 16.58 -16.28 -6.53
N GLU A 350 16.34 -16.19 -5.21
CA GLU A 350 16.02 -14.94 -4.52
C GLU A 350 17.26 -14.18 -4.01
N ARG A 351 18.45 -14.78 -4.14
CA ARG A 351 19.73 -14.19 -3.72
C ARG A 351 20.65 -13.84 -4.87
N ARG A 352 20.50 -14.49 -6.03
CA ARG A 352 21.28 -14.19 -7.22
C ARG A 352 20.38 -14.08 -8.45
N LEU A 353 20.48 -12.96 -9.16
CA LEU A 353 19.64 -12.66 -10.32
C LEU A 353 20.48 -12.34 -11.55
N LEU A 354 20.23 -13.10 -12.62
CA LEU A 354 20.50 -12.69 -13.99
C LEU A 354 19.20 -12.85 -14.76
N ALA A 355 18.68 -11.74 -15.29
CA ALA A 355 17.49 -11.74 -16.11
C ALA A 355 17.64 -10.79 -17.29
N TRP A 356 16.97 -11.09 -18.39
CA TRP A 356 16.97 -10.27 -19.59
C TRP A 356 15.62 -10.32 -20.28
N ARG A 357 15.36 -9.33 -21.12
CA ARG A 357 14.25 -9.31 -22.06
C ARG A 357 14.58 -8.48 -23.28
N VAL A 358 13.87 -8.76 -24.36
CA VAL A 358 13.99 -8.08 -25.65
C VAL A 358 12.76 -7.24 -25.95
N ARG A 359 12.80 -6.40 -26.99
CA ARG A 359 11.61 -5.69 -27.48
C ARG A 359 10.49 -6.67 -27.86
N THR A 360 9.23 -6.29 -27.64
CA THR A 360 8.04 -7.15 -27.90
C THR A 360 7.97 -7.69 -29.33
N HIS A 361 8.52 -6.97 -30.31
CA HIS A 361 8.53 -7.35 -31.72
C HIS A 361 9.74 -8.24 -32.11
N SER A 362 10.70 -8.45 -31.21
CA SER A 362 11.87 -9.29 -31.47
C SER A 362 11.52 -10.77 -31.32
N ARG A 363 12.03 -11.61 -32.23
CA ARG A 363 11.93 -13.08 -32.18
C ARG A 363 13.25 -13.75 -31.76
N GLN A 364 14.19 -12.98 -31.23
CA GLN A 364 15.51 -13.47 -30.84
C GLN A 364 15.42 -14.34 -29.59
N LEU A 365 15.97 -15.55 -29.66
CA LEU A 365 16.05 -16.49 -28.54
C LEU A 365 17.48 -16.51 -27.99
N TRP A 366 17.60 -16.13 -26.73
CA TRP A 366 18.87 -16.09 -26.02
C TRP A 366 19.01 -17.33 -25.14
N GLN A 367 20.21 -17.91 -25.11
CA GLN A 367 20.55 -19.05 -24.26
C GLN A 367 21.44 -18.60 -23.12
N ALA A 368 21.32 -19.22 -21.94
CA ALA A 368 22.11 -18.90 -20.76
C ALA A 368 22.98 -20.09 -20.35
N SER A 369 24.21 -19.83 -19.93
CA SER A 369 25.10 -20.82 -19.31
C SER A 369 25.83 -20.23 -18.11
N VAL A 370 26.07 -21.06 -17.08
CA VAL A 370 26.79 -20.71 -15.85
C VAL A 370 27.93 -21.71 -15.68
N GLY A 371 29.16 -21.22 -15.48
CA GLY A 371 30.34 -22.11 -15.42
C GLY A 371 30.56 -22.95 -16.69
N GLY A 372 30.06 -22.49 -17.84
CA GLY A 372 30.13 -23.22 -19.11
C GLY A 372 29.03 -24.26 -19.33
N VAL A 373 28.13 -24.46 -18.35
CA VAL A 373 27.01 -25.41 -18.45
C VAL A 373 25.72 -24.68 -18.81
N PRO A 374 24.97 -25.09 -19.84
CA PRO A 374 23.65 -24.53 -20.14
C PRO A 374 22.70 -24.68 -18.95
N VAL A 375 21.98 -23.61 -18.61
CA VAL A 375 21.05 -23.59 -17.49
C VAL A 375 19.61 -23.39 -17.97
N ALA A 376 18.67 -23.99 -17.24
CA ALA A 376 17.24 -23.77 -17.48
C ALA A 376 16.88 -22.29 -17.26
N GLN A 377 15.92 -21.81 -18.05
CA GLN A 377 15.41 -20.44 -17.98
C GLN A 377 14.00 -20.45 -17.41
N ASP A 378 13.77 -19.60 -16.42
CA ASP A 378 12.44 -19.35 -15.88
C ASP A 378 11.87 -18.06 -16.46
N ALA A 379 10.55 -17.99 -16.59
CA ALA A 379 9.84 -16.77 -16.97
C ALA A 379 9.62 -15.84 -15.75
N GLY A 380 9.64 -14.54 -16.00
CA GLY A 380 9.37 -13.51 -14.99
C GLY A 380 10.54 -13.23 -14.05
N LEU A 381 10.34 -12.27 -13.15
CA LEU A 381 11.30 -11.93 -12.09
C LEU A 381 10.80 -12.44 -10.75
N PRO A 382 11.70 -12.77 -9.79
CA PRO A 382 11.31 -12.92 -8.40
C PRO A 382 10.63 -11.65 -7.88
N VAL A 383 9.62 -11.79 -7.01
CA VAL A 383 8.86 -10.64 -6.48
C VAL A 383 9.77 -9.57 -5.86
N ALA A 384 10.82 -9.97 -5.15
CA ALA A 384 11.79 -9.03 -4.56
C ALA A 384 12.51 -8.17 -5.63
N ALA A 385 12.78 -8.73 -6.81
CA ALA A 385 13.45 -8.04 -7.90
C ALA A 385 12.55 -6.99 -8.59
N MET A 386 11.23 -7.05 -8.41
CA MET A 386 10.33 -5.99 -8.89
C MET A 386 10.65 -4.62 -8.26
N ARG A 387 11.30 -4.60 -7.08
CA ARG A 387 11.75 -3.38 -6.39
C ARG A 387 12.90 -2.64 -7.10
N LEU A 388 13.50 -3.25 -8.14
CA LEU A 388 14.49 -2.61 -9.02
C LEU A 388 13.86 -1.54 -9.93
N PHE A 389 12.53 -1.51 -10.03
CA PHE A 389 11.82 -0.56 -10.87
C PHE A 389 10.98 0.38 -10.03
N ALA A 390 11.03 1.68 -10.33
CA ALA A 390 10.05 2.64 -9.82
C ALA A 390 8.72 2.52 -10.57
N ARG A 391 8.77 2.12 -11.83
CA ARG A 391 7.62 1.80 -12.70
C ARG A 391 7.96 0.62 -13.61
N LEU A 392 6.98 -0.23 -13.91
CA LEU A 392 7.18 -1.34 -14.84
C LEU A 392 7.60 -0.81 -16.21
N PRO A 393 8.74 -1.24 -16.77
CA PRO A 393 9.14 -0.73 -18.07
C PRO A 393 8.26 -1.35 -19.18
N GLU A 394 7.84 -0.52 -20.12
CA GLU A 394 6.88 -0.84 -21.19
C GLU A 394 7.54 -1.09 -22.55
N GLY A 395 6.84 -1.77 -23.46
CA GLY A 395 7.36 -2.08 -24.81
C GLY A 395 8.42 -3.19 -24.84
N TRP A 396 8.43 -4.07 -23.84
CA TRP A 396 9.33 -5.22 -23.74
C TRP A 396 8.56 -6.54 -23.63
N ALA A 397 9.14 -7.61 -24.15
CA ALA A 397 8.65 -8.98 -23.97
C ALA A 397 8.75 -9.41 -22.50
N PRO A 398 8.10 -10.52 -22.09
CA PRO A 398 8.28 -11.08 -20.76
C PRO A 398 9.75 -11.34 -20.40
N TRP A 399 10.09 -11.23 -19.13
CA TRP A 399 11.43 -11.54 -18.63
C TRP A 399 11.78 -13.03 -18.79
N ALA A 400 13.00 -13.30 -19.23
CA ALA A 400 13.68 -14.58 -19.05
C ALA A 400 14.75 -14.42 -17.97
N ARG A 401 14.95 -15.44 -17.14
CA ARG A 401 15.99 -15.42 -16.11
C ARG A 401 16.65 -16.79 -15.96
N VAL A 402 17.85 -16.80 -15.38
CA VAL A 402 18.48 -18.05 -14.93
C VAL A 402 17.60 -18.70 -13.83
N GLY A 403 17.18 -19.95 -14.07
CA GLY A 403 16.25 -20.70 -13.22
C GLY A 403 16.91 -21.52 -12.11
N ALA A 404 18.18 -21.90 -12.30
CA ALA A 404 18.96 -22.68 -11.35
C ALA A 404 20.43 -22.21 -11.35
N TRP A 405 21.01 -22.11 -10.16
CA TRP A 405 22.42 -21.74 -9.93
C TRP A 405 23.27 -22.94 -9.48
N ASP A 406 22.76 -24.16 -9.72
CA ASP A 406 23.33 -25.41 -9.23
C ASP A 406 24.61 -25.77 -10.02
N GLY A 407 25.66 -26.23 -9.33
CA GLY A 407 26.92 -26.68 -9.97
C GLY A 407 27.89 -25.57 -10.38
N GLY A 408 27.58 -24.30 -10.11
CA GLY A 408 28.42 -23.15 -10.44
C GLY A 408 28.34 -22.02 -9.42
N GLY A 409 28.02 -22.30 -8.15
CA GLY A 409 27.82 -21.29 -7.10
C GLY A 409 29.01 -20.33 -6.89
N GLN A 410 30.20 -20.70 -7.37
CA GLN A 410 31.39 -19.85 -7.39
C GLN A 410 31.60 -19.05 -8.68
N ALA A 411 30.87 -19.33 -9.77
CA ALA A 411 30.99 -18.57 -11.00
C ALA A 411 30.58 -17.12 -10.75
N ALA A 412 31.53 -16.20 -10.96
CA ALA A 412 31.32 -14.77 -10.83
C ALA A 412 30.49 -14.19 -12.00
N THR A 413 30.49 -14.88 -13.14
CA THR A 413 29.80 -14.46 -14.37
C THR A 413 28.98 -15.61 -14.97
N ALA A 414 27.99 -15.24 -15.77
CA ALA A 414 27.20 -16.12 -16.62
C ALA A 414 27.24 -15.62 -18.06
N ARG A 415 27.06 -16.52 -19.03
CA ARG A 415 27.09 -16.19 -20.45
C ARG A 415 25.70 -16.23 -21.06
N LEU A 416 25.33 -15.17 -21.79
CA LEU A 416 24.16 -15.13 -22.66
C LEU A 416 24.59 -15.22 -24.12
N SER A 417 24.06 -16.15 -24.90
CA SER A 417 24.40 -16.33 -26.31
C SER A 417 23.19 -16.19 -27.24
N LEU A 418 23.43 -15.56 -28.39
CA LEU A 418 22.51 -15.47 -29.50
C LEU A 418 23.16 -16.11 -30.73
N ASP A 419 22.60 -17.22 -31.19
CA ASP A 419 23.21 -18.07 -32.24
C ASP A 419 23.15 -17.47 -33.65
N LYS A 420 22.31 -16.45 -33.86
CA LYS A 420 22.24 -15.69 -35.12
C LYS A 420 22.52 -14.23 -34.82
N ALA A 421 23.75 -13.78 -35.08
CA ALA A 421 24.14 -12.41 -34.83
C ALA A 421 23.24 -11.43 -35.62
N ALA A 422 22.55 -10.56 -34.89
CA ALA A 422 21.65 -9.54 -35.44
C ALA A 422 21.63 -8.34 -34.50
N PRO A 423 21.31 -7.13 -35.01
CA PRO A 423 21.06 -5.98 -34.14
C PRO A 423 20.06 -6.35 -33.05
N SER A 424 20.43 -6.09 -31.80
CA SER A 424 19.66 -6.56 -30.65
C SER A 424 19.58 -5.47 -29.59
N GLU A 425 18.42 -5.35 -28.96
CA GLU A 425 18.21 -4.44 -27.83
C GLU A 425 17.69 -5.26 -26.64
N LEU A 426 18.42 -5.20 -25.54
CA LEU A 426 18.08 -5.90 -24.30
C LEU A 426 17.86 -4.93 -23.16
N LEU A 427 16.95 -5.31 -22.27
CA LEU A 427 16.94 -4.84 -20.90
C LEU A 427 17.51 -5.97 -20.04
N LEU A 428 18.61 -5.71 -19.36
CA LEU A 428 19.42 -6.68 -18.63
C LEU A 428 19.42 -6.34 -17.13
N ALA A 429 18.94 -7.24 -16.27
CA ALA A 429 19.15 -7.18 -14.83
C ALA A 429 20.40 -8.00 -14.49
N GLY A 430 21.51 -7.30 -14.30
CA GLY A 430 22.88 -7.83 -14.29
C GLY A 430 23.84 -6.81 -14.90
N ARG A 431 25.13 -6.97 -14.65
CA ARG A 431 26.16 -6.06 -15.15
C ARG A 431 26.94 -6.69 -16.30
N LEU A 432 26.84 -6.10 -17.48
CA LEU A 432 27.60 -6.52 -18.64
C LEU A 432 29.10 -6.28 -18.39
N ARG A 433 29.91 -7.34 -18.54
CA ARG A 433 31.36 -7.30 -18.37
C ARG A 433 32.10 -7.39 -19.70
N ARG A 434 31.65 -8.24 -20.62
CA ARG A 434 32.29 -8.44 -21.92
C ARG A 434 31.26 -8.76 -23.01
N VAL A 435 31.56 -8.38 -24.24
CA VAL A 435 30.80 -8.72 -25.45
C VAL A 435 31.73 -9.33 -26.49
N GLU A 436 31.28 -10.39 -27.14
CA GLU A 436 31.91 -11.01 -28.31
C GLU A 436 30.93 -11.01 -29.48
N GLY A 437 31.42 -10.74 -30.70
CA GLY A 437 30.61 -10.75 -31.93
C GLY A 437 29.75 -9.50 -32.18
N ALA A 438 29.77 -8.52 -31.28
CA ALA A 438 29.06 -7.24 -31.42
C ALA A 438 29.78 -6.09 -30.71
N THR A 439 29.50 -4.85 -31.13
CA THR A 439 29.75 -3.66 -30.32
C THR A 439 28.54 -3.37 -29.45
N ALA A 440 28.75 -2.80 -28.25
CA ALA A 440 27.69 -2.55 -27.28
C ALA A 440 27.64 -1.09 -26.86
N SER A 441 26.43 -0.51 -26.83
CA SER A 441 26.12 0.74 -26.14
C SER A 441 25.24 0.44 -24.93
N VAL A 442 25.68 0.86 -23.74
CA VAL A 442 25.07 0.48 -22.47
C VAL A 442 24.66 1.73 -21.69
N SER A 443 23.43 1.75 -21.17
CA SER A 443 22.98 2.78 -20.22
C SER A 443 22.29 2.17 -19.00
N GLY A 444 22.61 2.67 -17.82
CA GLY A 444 21.98 2.25 -16.56
C GLY A 444 20.58 2.84 -16.41
N VAL A 445 19.60 1.99 -16.13
CA VAL A 445 18.16 2.33 -16.07
C VAL A 445 17.48 1.81 -14.80
N CYS A 446 18.24 1.37 -13.80
CA CYS A 446 17.68 1.03 -12.49
C CYS A 446 17.23 2.31 -11.77
N ASP A 447 15.95 2.39 -11.43
CA ASP A 447 15.32 3.57 -10.81
C ASP A 447 14.48 3.25 -9.55
N GLY A 448 14.29 1.96 -9.25
CA GLY A 448 13.56 1.49 -8.08
C GLY A 448 14.30 1.66 -6.76
N ARG A 449 13.57 1.43 -5.65
CA ARG A 449 14.11 1.59 -4.29
C ARG A 449 15.18 0.54 -3.92
N ALA A 450 15.27 -0.54 -4.67
CA ALA A 450 16.31 -1.56 -4.53
C ALA A 450 17.58 -1.25 -5.31
N CYS A 451 17.59 -0.19 -6.13
CA CYS A 451 18.77 0.19 -6.91
C CYS A 451 19.83 0.81 -6.01
N ARG A 452 21.02 0.19 -5.97
CA ARG A 452 22.22 0.81 -5.38
C ARG A 452 22.94 1.69 -6.37
N GLU A 453 23.03 1.18 -7.59
CA GLU A 453 23.68 1.80 -8.72
C GLU A 453 22.71 1.72 -9.90
N ARG A 454 22.72 2.73 -10.77
CA ARG A 454 21.86 2.77 -11.96
C ARG A 454 22.12 1.60 -12.91
N ASP A 455 23.31 1.00 -12.85
CA ASP A 455 23.76 -0.07 -13.71
C ASP A 455 23.31 -1.47 -13.27
N ALA A 456 22.59 -1.61 -12.16
CA ALA A 456 22.03 -2.90 -11.75
C ALA A 456 20.99 -3.41 -12.78
N VAL A 457 20.34 -2.49 -13.50
CA VAL A 457 19.57 -2.78 -14.70
C VAL A 457 20.12 -1.94 -15.84
N GLN A 458 20.44 -2.56 -16.96
CA GLN A 458 21.08 -1.92 -18.10
C GLN A 458 20.22 -2.07 -19.37
N ARG A 459 20.09 -1.00 -20.14
CA ARG A 459 19.67 -1.06 -21.54
C ARG A 459 20.92 -1.28 -22.38
N VAL A 460 20.95 -2.39 -23.12
CA VAL A 460 22.10 -2.82 -23.94
C VAL A 460 21.67 -2.84 -25.41
N LEU A 461 22.28 -1.99 -26.22
CA LEU A 461 22.14 -1.96 -27.68
C LEU A 461 23.35 -2.65 -28.30
N LEU A 462 23.12 -3.69 -29.08
CA LEU A 462 24.15 -4.52 -29.71
C LEU A 462 24.10 -4.36 -31.22
N THR A 463 25.25 -4.01 -31.80
CA THR A 463 25.45 -3.97 -33.26
C THR A 463 26.45 -5.06 -33.64
N PRO A 464 26.05 -6.07 -34.43
CA PRO A 464 26.94 -7.15 -34.85
C PRO A 464 28.18 -6.61 -35.56
N VAL A 465 29.33 -7.22 -35.27
CA VAL A 465 30.54 -6.98 -36.07
C VAL A 465 30.39 -7.72 -37.41
N PRO A 466 30.85 -7.16 -38.56
CA PRO A 466 30.80 -7.85 -39.84
C PRO A 466 31.38 -9.27 -39.77
N GLY A 467 30.66 -10.26 -40.29
CA GLY A 467 31.08 -11.68 -40.30
C GLY A 467 30.84 -12.45 -38.99
N ALA A 468 30.36 -11.81 -37.92
CA ALA A 468 30.01 -12.51 -36.70
C ALA A 468 28.82 -13.46 -36.92
N GLN A 469 28.98 -14.74 -36.57
CA GLN A 469 27.90 -15.73 -36.64
C GLN A 469 27.03 -15.70 -35.38
N ARG A 470 27.65 -15.42 -34.23
CA ARG A 470 26.99 -15.41 -32.91
C ARG A 470 27.39 -14.18 -32.09
N ILE A 471 26.54 -13.80 -31.14
CA ILE A 471 26.85 -12.80 -30.12
C ILE A 471 26.90 -13.48 -28.76
N VAL A 472 27.91 -13.17 -27.95
CA VAL A 472 28.03 -13.67 -26.57
C VAL A 472 28.23 -12.51 -25.62
N LEU A 473 27.46 -12.50 -24.54
CA LEU A 473 27.56 -11.54 -23.44
C LEU A 473 28.06 -12.27 -22.21
N GLU A 474 29.11 -11.75 -21.58
CA GLU A 474 29.51 -12.16 -20.23
C GLU A 474 28.92 -11.16 -19.23
N VAL A 475 28.10 -11.67 -18.32
CA VAL A 475 27.29 -10.86 -17.41
C VAL A 475 27.53 -11.30 -15.97
N GLU A 476 27.82 -10.32 -15.11
CA GLU A 476 27.82 -10.51 -13.67
C GLU A 476 26.38 -10.44 -13.12
N PRO A 477 25.91 -11.46 -12.39
CA PRO A 477 24.58 -11.46 -11.80
C PRO A 477 24.49 -10.54 -10.58
N LEU A 478 23.30 -10.02 -10.30
CA LEU A 478 23.03 -9.18 -9.13
C LEU A 478 22.94 -10.02 -7.85
N ASP A 479 23.51 -9.50 -6.76
CA ASP A 479 23.28 -9.99 -5.41
C ASP A 479 21.99 -9.37 -4.82
N LEU A 480 20.96 -10.20 -4.70
CA LEU A 480 19.66 -9.86 -4.13
C LEU A 480 19.57 -10.16 -2.62
N ALA A 481 20.59 -10.76 -1.99
CA ALA A 481 20.55 -11.17 -0.59
C ALA A 481 20.26 -10.02 0.39
N ARG A 482 20.61 -8.79 0.00
CA ARG A 482 20.39 -7.58 0.78
C ARG A 482 19.11 -6.82 0.37
N LEU A 483 18.37 -7.33 -0.63
CA LEU A 483 17.11 -6.76 -1.16
C LEU A 483 15.87 -7.52 -0.67
N SER A 484 16.02 -8.80 -0.34
CA SER A 484 15.03 -9.60 0.38
C SER A 484 14.97 -9.11 1.84
N GLY A 485 13.85 -8.49 2.22
CA GLY A 485 13.65 -8.05 3.61
C GLY A 485 13.34 -9.25 4.51
N ASN A 486 13.54 -9.10 5.83
CA ASN A 486 13.18 -10.14 6.82
C ASN A 486 11.71 -10.59 6.71
N ALA A 487 10.82 -9.72 6.23
CA ALA A 487 9.40 -10.02 6.01
C ALA A 487 9.16 -11.02 4.86
N ASP A 488 9.97 -10.98 3.79
CA ASP A 488 9.84 -11.92 2.67
C ASP A 488 10.39 -13.30 3.08
N ALA A 489 11.46 -13.33 3.87
CA ALA A 489 12.07 -14.53 4.43
C ALA A 489 11.18 -15.26 5.46
N ALA A 490 10.26 -14.55 6.12
CA ALA A 490 9.34 -15.14 7.09
C ALA A 490 8.37 -16.18 6.47
N TYR A 491 8.25 -16.20 5.14
CA TYR A 491 7.43 -17.15 4.38
C TYR A 491 8.27 -18.14 3.58
N ARG A 492 9.52 -18.41 3.99
CA ARG A 492 10.42 -19.40 3.39
C ARG A 492 10.84 -20.47 4.38
N HIS A 493 10.97 -21.69 3.91
CA HIS A 493 11.49 -22.80 4.71
C HIS A 493 13.00 -22.70 4.96
N VAL A 494 13.77 -22.06 4.07
CA VAL A 494 15.23 -21.97 4.20
C VAL A 494 15.63 -20.51 4.40
N ARG A 495 16.42 -20.25 5.46
CA ARG A 495 17.01 -18.94 5.76
C ARG A 495 18.50 -19.06 6.07
N ALA A 496 19.22 -17.94 6.02
CA ALA A 496 20.60 -17.88 6.52
C ALA A 496 20.60 -17.24 7.92
N GLU A 497 21.16 -17.94 8.92
CA GLU A 497 21.23 -17.51 10.31
C GLU A 497 22.61 -17.86 10.88
N GLY A 498 23.30 -16.88 11.48
CA GLY A 498 24.64 -17.10 12.05
C GLY A 498 25.67 -17.65 11.06
N GLY A 499 25.55 -17.34 9.76
CA GLY A 499 26.44 -17.87 8.71
C GLY A 499 26.15 -19.32 8.29
N ARG A 500 25.02 -19.90 8.71
CA ARG A 500 24.57 -21.25 8.33
C ARG A 500 23.19 -21.20 7.70
N LEU A 501 22.83 -22.22 6.93
CA LEU A 501 21.43 -22.42 6.53
C LEU A 501 20.61 -22.84 7.77
N ALA A 502 19.34 -22.49 7.83
CA ALA A 502 18.44 -22.92 8.89
C ALA A 502 17.07 -23.23 8.29
N TRP A 503 16.44 -24.30 8.78
CA TRP A 503 15.06 -24.62 8.43
C TRP A 503 14.10 -23.83 9.31
N GLN A 504 13.12 -23.18 8.69
CA GLN A 504 12.05 -22.46 9.34
C GLN A 504 10.74 -23.22 9.11
N ALA A 505 10.07 -23.56 10.20
CA ALA A 505 8.68 -24.01 10.12
C ALA A 505 7.82 -22.83 9.64
N LEU A 506 7.15 -23.01 8.52
CA LEU A 506 6.11 -22.09 8.10
C LEU A 506 4.82 -22.43 8.83
N PRO A 507 4.00 -21.45 9.23
CA PRO A 507 2.66 -21.73 9.71
C PRO A 507 1.99 -22.60 8.65
N ALA A 508 1.38 -23.72 9.05
CA ALA A 508 0.61 -24.51 8.12
C ALA A 508 -0.43 -23.57 7.52
N SER A 509 -0.23 -23.21 6.25
CA SER A 509 -1.26 -22.56 5.47
C SER A 509 -2.38 -23.59 5.48
N ASN A 510 -3.44 -23.33 6.23
CA ASN A 510 -4.71 -23.97 6.02
C ASN A 510 -5.10 -23.61 4.58
N ALA A 511 -4.59 -24.40 3.63
CA ALA A 511 -5.17 -24.58 2.32
C ALA A 511 -6.48 -25.36 2.54
N ALA A 512 -7.37 -24.82 3.39
CA ALA A 512 -8.77 -24.90 3.07
C ALA A 512 -8.83 -24.42 1.63
N ALA A 513 -9.25 -25.30 0.72
CA ALA A 513 -9.38 -24.99 -0.69
C ALA A 513 -9.94 -23.58 -0.77
N ARG A 514 -9.15 -22.63 -1.31
CA ARG A 514 -9.60 -21.24 -1.40
C ARG A 514 -11.00 -21.33 -2.01
N PRO A 515 -12.05 -20.84 -1.32
CA PRO A 515 -13.39 -20.93 -1.87
C PRO A 515 -13.32 -20.34 -3.28
N ALA A 516 -13.94 -21.04 -4.23
CA ALA A 516 -13.98 -20.56 -5.60
C ALA A 516 -14.50 -19.12 -5.56
N LEU A 517 -13.78 -18.21 -6.23
CA LEU A 517 -14.20 -16.82 -6.31
C LEU A 517 -15.59 -16.76 -6.94
N ALA A 518 -16.50 -16.02 -6.32
CA ALA A 518 -17.86 -15.86 -6.84
C ALA A 518 -17.83 -15.18 -8.21
N GLU A 519 -18.77 -15.53 -9.08
CA GLU A 519 -18.97 -14.81 -10.34
C GLU A 519 -19.47 -13.40 -10.04
N VAL A 520 -18.95 -12.38 -10.75
CA VAL A 520 -19.35 -10.98 -10.53
C VAL A 520 -19.77 -10.35 -11.83
N ARG A 521 -20.90 -9.64 -11.81
CA ARG A 521 -21.37 -8.78 -12.90
C ARG A 521 -21.51 -7.35 -12.41
N LEU A 522 -20.88 -6.40 -13.10
CA LEU A 522 -20.96 -4.98 -12.77
C LEU A 522 -21.65 -4.22 -13.89
N SER A 523 -22.62 -3.37 -13.54
CA SER A 523 -23.24 -2.41 -14.45
C SER A 523 -22.95 -0.97 -14.03
N GLY A 524 -22.99 -0.05 -14.98
CA GLY A 524 -22.88 1.39 -14.74
C GLY A 524 -24.21 1.98 -14.27
N ARG A 525 -24.22 3.30 -14.12
CA ARG A 525 -25.35 4.04 -13.53
C ARG A 525 -26.65 3.80 -14.29
N HIS A 526 -26.55 3.70 -15.61
CA HIS A 526 -27.69 3.55 -16.53
C HIS A 526 -27.89 2.09 -16.99
N GLY A 527 -27.24 1.13 -16.34
CA GLY A 527 -27.40 -0.30 -16.60
C GLY A 527 -26.45 -0.88 -17.65
N GLU A 528 -25.55 -0.08 -18.23
CA GLU A 528 -24.56 -0.54 -19.19
C GLU A 528 -23.59 -1.55 -18.57
N SER A 529 -23.19 -2.59 -19.31
CA SER A 529 -22.25 -3.61 -18.81
C SER A 529 -20.83 -3.06 -18.67
N LEU A 530 -20.29 -3.11 -17.46
CA LEU A 530 -18.92 -2.69 -17.14
C LEU A 530 -17.97 -3.88 -16.98
N TRP A 531 -18.44 -4.98 -16.40
CA TRP A 531 -17.65 -6.19 -16.13
C TRP A 531 -18.51 -7.43 -16.18
N THR A 532 -18.08 -8.42 -16.97
CA THR A 532 -18.71 -9.75 -17.10
C THR A 532 -17.62 -10.78 -17.44
N ASP A 533 -17.80 -12.04 -17.06
CA ASP A 533 -16.90 -13.15 -17.43
C ASP A 533 -15.41 -12.93 -17.10
N GLY A 534 -15.15 -12.31 -15.95
CA GLY A 534 -13.79 -12.07 -15.46
C GLY A 534 -13.00 -11.00 -16.24
N ARG A 535 -13.66 -10.15 -17.03
CA ARG A 535 -13.05 -9.04 -17.77
C ARG A 535 -13.94 -7.80 -17.82
N ALA A 536 -13.30 -6.62 -17.95
CA ALA A 536 -14.01 -5.37 -18.18
C ALA A 536 -14.52 -5.32 -19.62
N SER A 537 -15.65 -4.66 -19.87
CA SER A 537 -16.15 -4.44 -21.24
C SER A 537 -15.18 -3.55 -22.03
N ALA A 538 -15.17 -3.66 -23.37
CA ALA A 538 -14.27 -2.87 -24.21
C ALA A 538 -14.46 -1.36 -24.01
N ALA A 539 -15.72 -0.92 -23.86
CA ALA A 539 -16.05 0.48 -23.57
C ALA A 539 -15.52 0.92 -22.20
N ALA A 540 -15.64 0.08 -21.15
CA ALA A 540 -15.08 0.38 -19.83
C ALA A 540 -13.54 0.43 -19.85
N GLN A 541 -12.89 -0.46 -20.59
CA GLN A 541 -11.43 -0.43 -20.78
C GLN A 541 -10.98 0.85 -21.49
N ALA A 542 -11.66 1.23 -22.59
CA ALA A 542 -11.38 2.47 -23.31
C ALA A 542 -11.63 3.72 -22.45
N ALA A 543 -12.56 3.65 -21.50
CA ALA A 543 -12.84 4.71 -20.53
C ALA A 543 -11.87 4.73 -19.32
N GLY A 544 -10.78 3.95 -19.36
CA GLY A 544 -9.74 3.93 -18.33
C GLY A 544 -10.13 3.21 -17.03
N LEU A 545 -11.22 2.43 -17.02
CA LEU A 545 -11.76 1.83 -15.80
C LEU A 545 -11.09 0.53 -15.37
N ALA A 546 -10.14 -0.01 -16.13
CA ALA A 546 -9.52 -1.30 -15.84
C ALA A 546 -8.88 -1.39 -14.43
N PRO A 547 -8.11 -0.40 -13.94
CA PRO A 547 -7.58 -0.45 -12.57
C PRO A 547 -8.67 -0.48 -11.48
N LEU A 548 -9.83 0.14 -11.74
CA LEU A 548 -10.96 0.23 -10.80
C LEU A 548 -11.80 -1.06 -10.81
N LEU A 549 -12.26 -1.49 -11.98
CA LEU A 549 -13.18 -2.63 -12.12
C LEU A 549 -12.45 -3.97 -11.98
N GLY A 550 -11.25 -4.06 -12.55
CA GLY A 550 -10.46 -5.28 -12.62
C GLY A 550 -9.69 -5.35 -13.94
N VAL A 551 -8.55 -6.02 -13.90
CA VAL A 551 -7.72 -6.33 -15.08
C VAL A 551 -7.76 -7.83 -15.37
N HIS A 552 -7.98 -8.62 -14.31
CA HIS A 552 -8.05 -10.07 -14.35
C HIS A 552 -8.94 -10.55 -13.19
N ARG A 553 -9.52 -11.75 -13.29
CA ARG A 553 -10.36 -12.35 -12.23
C ARG A 553 -9.68 -12.46 -10.86
N GLU A 554 -8.35 -12.51 -10.85
CA GLU A 554 -7.53 -12.61 -9.62
C GLU A 554 -7.09 -11.23 -9.08
N HIS A 555 -7.53 -10.13 -9.68
CA HIS A 555 -7.26 -8.78 -9.20
C HIS A 555 -8.10 -8.49 -7.93
N ALA A 556 -7.66 -9.04 -6.80
CA ALA A 556 -8.42 -9.06 -5.54
C ALA A 556 -8.80 -7.68 -4.98
N SER A 557 -8.02 -6.63 -5.29
CA SER A 557 -8.28 -5.25 -4.87
C SER A 557 -9.23 -4.48 -5.78
N SER A 558 -9.59 -4.97 -6.96
CA SER A 558 -10.55 -4.29 -7.83
C SER A 558 -11.98 -4.42 -7.32
N VAL A 559 -12.94 -3.63 -7.83
CA VAL A 559 -14.35 -3.76 -7.44
C VAL A 559 -14.84 -5.20 -7.67
N ALA A 560 -14.56 -5.80 -8.84
CA ALA A 560 -14.93 -7.18 -9.10
C ALA A 560 -14.25 -8.17 -8.14
N GLY A 561 -12.95 -8.03 -7.89
CA GLY A 561 -12.22 -8.89 -6.96
C GLY A 561 -12.66 -8.73 -5.50
N MET A 562 -13.09 -7.54 -5.09
CA MET A 562 -13.68 -7.28 -3.78
C MET A 562 -14.99 -8.03 -3.61
N LEU A 563 -15.90 -7.92 -4.58
CA LEU A 563 -17.21 -8.59 -4.51
C LEU A 563 -17.07 -10.11 -4.63
N ALA A 564 -16.07 -10.60 -5.39
CA ALA A 564 -15.81 -12.04 -5.50
C ALA A 564 -15.31 -12.69 -4.19
N ARG A 565 -14.93 -11.89 -3.18
CA ARG A 565 -14.56 -12.35 -1.82
C ARG A 565 -15.77 -12.50 -0.89
N LEU A 566 -16.95 -12.04 -1.30
CA LEU A 566 -18.17 -12.20 -0.52
C LEU A 566 -18.63 -13.67 -0.54
N PRO A 567 -19.36 -14.12 0.50
CA PRO A 567 -19.96 -15.44 0.49
C PRO A 567 -21.08 -15.51 -0.56
N GLY A 568 -21.11 -16.57 -1.35
CA GLY A 568 -22.10 -16.78 -2.41
C GLY A 568 -21.48 -17.41 -3.65
N GLY A 569 -22.33 -17.82 -4.61
CA GLY A 569 -21.89 -18.33 -5.91
C GLY A 569 -21.72 -17.23 -6.97
N SER A 570 -22.51 -16.15 -6.86
CA SER A 570 -22.51 -15.04 -7.82
C SER A 570 -23.03 -13.76 -7.19
N HIS A 571 -22.55 -12.60 -7.65
CA HIS A 571 -23.00 -11.28 -7.22
C HIS A 571 -23.27 -10.35 -8.41
N THR A 572 -24.30 -9.52 -8.29
CA THR A 572 -24.61 -8.45 -9.24
C THR A 572 -24.52 -7.10 -8.55
N ALA A 573 -23.89 -6.13 -9.20
CA ALA A 573 -23.73 -4.80 -8.62
C ALA A 573 -23.86 -3.70 -9.65
N ARG A 574 -24.41 -2.56 -9.20
CA ARG A 574 -24.54 -1.34 -10.00
C ARG A 574 -23.68 -0.23 -9.41
N LEU A 575 -22.88 0.40 -10.26
CA LEU A 575 -21.99 1.50 -9.87
C LEU A 575 -22.62 2.86 -10.21
N SER A 576 -22.15 3.92 -9.55
CA SER A 576 -22.58 5.30 -9.79
C SER A 576 -21.95 5.94 -11.03
N LEU A 577 -20.97 5.28 -11.64
CA LEU A 577 -20.25 5.78 -12.81
C LEU A 577 -21.18 5.89 -14.01
N ASP A 578 -21.13 7.04 -14.66
CA ASP A 578 -21.72 7.23 -15.98
C ASP A 578 -20.64 6.93 -17.03
N LEU A 579 -20.78 5.84 -17.79
CA LEU A 579 -19.72 5.38 -18.69
C LEU A 579 -19.38 6.38 -19.78
N ARG A 580 -20.35 7.15 -20.30
CA ARG A 580 -20.10 8.15 -21.34
C ARG A 580 -19.30 9.31 -20.77
N LEU A 581 -19.75 9.84 -19.64
CA LEU A 581 -19.05 10.91 -18.93
C LEU A 581 -17.64 10.48 -18.49
N GLN A 582 -17.49 9.24 -18.02
CA GLN A 582 -16.20 8.66 -17.67
C GLN A 582 -15.26 8.61 -18.88
N GLY A 583 -15.74 8.17 -20.04
CA GLY A 583 -14.95 8.13 -21.27
C GLY A 583 -14.47 9.52 -21.67
N THR A 584 -15.34 10.52 -21.63
CA THR A 584 -14.97 11.93 -21.88
C THR A 584 -13.96 12.44 -20.85
N ALA A 585 -14.17 12.17 -19.56
CA ALA A 585 -13.25 12.55 -18.50
C ALA A 585 -11.85 11.97 -18.69
N GLN A 586 -11.74 10.69 -19.09
CA GLN A 586 -10.47 10.05 -19.39
C GLN A 586 -9.81 10.66 -20.63
N ALA A 587 -10.56 10.88 -21.72
CA ALA A 587 -10.02 11.46 -22.95
C ALA A 587 -9.48 12.89 -22.74
N VAL A 588 -10.19 13.72 -21.98
CA VAL A 588 -9.73 15.07 -21.61
C VAL A 588 -8.49 15.01 -20.71
N LEU A 589 -8.45 14.09 -19.75
CA LEU A 589 -7.31 13.89 -18.86
C LEU A 589 -6.06 13.44 -19.62
N ASP A 590 -6.20 12.51 -20.57
CA ASP A 590 -5.10 12.04 -21.41
C ASP A 590 -4.60 13.16 -22.33
N CYS A 591 -5.53 13.90 -22.94
CA CYS A 591 -5.20 15.00 -23.84
C CYS A 591 -4.50 16.17 -23.13
N VAL A 592 -5.20 16.80 -22.19
CA VAL A 592 -4.76 18.03 -21.53
C VAL A 592 -3.79 17.70 -20.42
N GLY A 593 -4.18 16.81 -19.51
CA GLY A 593 -3.40 16.52 -18.30
C GLY A 593 -2.10 15.79 -18.58
N LEU A 594 -2.13 14.67 -19.31
CA LEU A 594 -0.92 13.88 -19.56
C LEU A 594 -0.08 14.45 -20.70
N ARG A 595 -0.70 14.79 -21.83
CA ARG A 595 0.00 15.17 -23.07
C ARG A 595 0.15 16.68 -23.30
N GLY A 596 -0.43 17.51 -22.44
CA GLY A 596 -0.34 18.98 -22.56
C GLY A 596 -1.02 19.56 -23.81
N GLY A 597 -1.97 18.82 -24.40
CA GLY A 597 -2.75 19.28 -25.54
C GLY A 597 -3.91 20.20 -25.16
N GLN A 598 -4.74 20.53 -26.15
CA GLN A 598 -5.98 21.30 -25.99
C GLN A 598 -7.19 20.45 -26.38
N TRP A 599 -8.27 20.55 -25.61
CA TRP A 599 -9.51 19.85 -25.89
C TRP A 599 -10.53 20.80 -26.52
N ASP A 600 -11.01 20.49 -27.73
CA ASP A 600 -11.97 21.33 -28.46
C ASP A 600 -13.45 21.00 -28.16
N GLY A 601 -13.69 20.08 -27.22
CA GLY A 601 -15.01 19.56 -26.87
C GLY A 601 -15.26 18.15 -27.38
N GLN A 602 -14.51 17.70 -28.40
CA GLN A 602 -14.67 16.36 -28.99
C GLN A 602 -13.34 15.63 -29.21
N ARG A 603 -12.27 16.34 -29.57
CA ARG A 603 -10.96 15.76 -29.90
C ARG A 603 -9.82 16.50 -29.23
N CYS A 604 -8.68 15.82 -29.22
CA CYS A 604 -7.44 16.37 -28.72
C CYS A 604 -6.63 17.05 -29.82
N LEU A 605 -6.17 18.27 -29.57
CA LEU A 605 -5.33 19.07 -30.47
C LEU A 605 -3.95 19.30 -29.84
N GLY A 606 -2.88 19.20 -30.64
CA GLY A 606 -1.53 19.56 -30.21
C GLY A 606 -0.94 18.74 -29.06
N ALA A 607 -1.42 17.50 -28.83
CA ALA A 607 -0.88 16.63 -27.78
C ALA A 607 0.57 16.20 -28.06
N GLY A 608 1.43 16.36 -27.06
CA GLY A 608 2.82 15.89 -27.09
C GLY A 608 3.01 14.51 -26.45
N ALA A 609 4.27 14.12 -26.30
CA ALA A 609 4.66 12.96 -25.50
C ALA A 609 4.37 13.22 -24.01
N ILE A 610 4.06 12.16 -23.26
CA ILE A 610 3.85 12.25 -21.81
C ILE A 610 5.22 12.41 -21.13
N PRO A 611 5.47 13.49 -20.37
CA PRO A 611 6.70 13.64 -19.62
C PRO A 611 6.91 12.52 -18.60
N GLU A 612 8.18 12.20 -18.35
CA GLU A 612 8.54 11.15 -17.41
C GLU A 612 7.99 11.45 -16.01
N GLY A 613 7.44 10.45 -15.33
CA GLY A 613 6.89 10.58 -13.97
C GLY A 613 5.55 11.33 -13.88
N ARG A 614 5.04 11.91 -14.97
CA ARG A 614 3.76 12.62 -14.97
C ARG A 614 2.59 11.69 -14.63
N GLN A 615 1.76 12.14 -13.70
CA GLN A 615 0.50 11.54 -13.31
C GLN A 615 -0.60 12.59 -13.36
N ALA A 616 -1.82 12.15 -13.61
CA ALA A 616 -2.99 13.01 -13.54
C ALA A 616 -4.18 12.23 -12.97
N GLY A 617 -5.11 12.95 -12.35
CA GLY A 617 -6.37 12.40 -11.84
C GLY A 617 -7.47 13.45 -11.85
N LEU A 618 -8.70 13.02 -12.12
CA LEU A 618 -9.91 13.85 -12.09
C LEU A 618 -11.05 13.08 -11.43
N VAL A 619 -11.85 13.78 -10.62
CA VAL A 619 -13.12 13.29 -10.08
C VAL A 619 -14.22 14.31 -10.37
N LEU A 620 -15.39 13.81 -10.76
CA LEU A 620 -16.66 14.53 -10.79
C LEU A 620 -17.69 13.74 -9.98
N LEU A 621 -18.39 14.40 -9.05
CA LEU A 621 -19.40 13.79 -8.20
C LEU A 621 -20.65 14.66 -8.06
N ASP A 622 -21.78 14.02 -7.79
CA ASP A 622 -23.01 14.69 -7.36
C ASP A 622 -22.87 15.06 -5.88
N ALA A 623 -22.78 16.37 -5.59
CA ALA A 623 -22.57 16.84 -4.23
C ALA A 623 -23.80 16.63 -3.34
N GLY A 624 -24.99 16.41 -3.91
CA GLY A 624 -26.22 16.22 -3.16
C GLY A 624 -26.33 14.85 -2.50
N ASN A 625 -25.83 13.81 -3.16
CA ASN A 625 -25.94 12.43 -2.68
C ASN A 625 -24.62 11.65 -2.62
N GLY A 626 -23.51 12.26 -3.06
CA GLY A 626 -22.17 11.67 -3.01
C GLY A 626 -21.88 10.65 -4.12
N ASP A 627 -22.74 10.52 -5.13
CA ASP A 627 -22.50 9.63 -6.27
C ASP A 627 -21.22 10.06 -7.02
N VAL A 628 -20.25 9.18 -7.16
CA VAL A 628 -19.09 9.42 -8.03
C VAL A 628 -19.50 9.15 -9.47
N LEU A 629 -19.61 10.20 -10.28
CA LEU A 629 -20.09 10.12 -11.66
C LEU A 629 -18.96 9.78 -12.64
N ALA A 630 -17.76 10.30 -12.38
CA ALA A 630 -16.54 9.97 -13.11
C ALA A 630 -15.31 10.04 -12.20
N ALA A 631 -14.37 9.12 -12.41
CA ALA A 631 -13.06 9.06 -11.76
C ALA A 631 -12.00 8.63 -12.80
N ALA A 632 -11.37 9.61 -13.44
CA ALA A 632 -10.36 9.40 -14.46
C ALA A 632 -8.95 9.49 -13.87
N GLY A 633 -7.99 8.75 -14.42
CA GLY A 633 -6.61 8.81 -13.96
C GLY A 633 -5.62 8.15 -14.91
N GLY A 634 -4.36 8.53 -14.81
CA GLY A 634 -3.30 7.99 -15.66
C GLY A 634 -1.89 8.38 -15.22
N GLY A 635 -0.89 7.88 -15.97
CA GLY A 635 0.53 8.13 -15.69
C GLY A 635 1.21 7.12 -14.75
N VAL A 636 0.49 6.07 -14.34
CA VAL A 636 1.01 4.97 -13.49
C VAL A 636 1.44 3.72 -14.27
N GLY A 637 1.37 3.78 -15.61
CA GLY A 637 1.67 2.68 -16.53
C GLY A 637 0.43 1.93 -17.01
N ALA A 638 0.61 1.06 -18.01
CA ALA A 638 -0.46 0.28 -18.62
C ALA A 638 -0.87 -0.94 -17.77
N ALA A 639 -2.17 -1.08 -17.54
CA ALA A 639 -2.78 -2.21 -16.83
C ALA A 639 -3.24 -3.30 -17.82
N ASP A 640 -2.30 -3.89 -18.55
CA ASP A 640 -2.57 -4.88 -19.61
C ASP A 640 -2.84 -6.29 -19.03
N PRO A 641 -4.04 -6.89 -19.27
CA PRO A 641 -4.35 -8.25 -18.86
C PRO A 641 -3.35 -9.31 -19.36
N ALA A 642 -2.74 -9.12 -20.53
CA ALA A 642 -1.75 -10.05 -21.07
C ALA A 642 -0.47 -10.12 -20.23
N ARG A 643 -0.21 -9.09 -19.41
CA ARG A 643 0.94 -8.99 -18.50
C ARG A 643 0.56 -9.24 -17.04
N TRP A 644 -0.58 -9.87 -16.77
CA TRP A 644 -1.10 -10.09 -15.41
C TRP A 644 -0.08 -10.61 -14.41
N PRO A 645 0.74 -11.65 -14.69
CA PRO A 645 1.72 -12.14 -13.71
C PRO A 645 2.73 -11.09 -13.27
N GLU A 646 3.28 -10.30 -14.21
CA GLU A 646 4.26 -9.24 -13.92
C GLU A 646 3.62 -8.09 -13.14
N ILE A 647 2.42 -7.65 -13.54
CA ILE A 647 1.68 -6.60 -12.84
C ILE A 647 1.30 -7.04 -11.42
N ARG A 648 0.82 -8.27 -11.23
CA ARG A 648 0.49 -8.85 -9.93
C ARG A 648 1.71 -8.89 -9.02
N ASP A 649 2.86 -9.31 -9.54
CA ASP A 649 4.07 -9.45 -8.74
C ASP A 649 4.69 -8.09 -8.42
N PHE A 650 4.59 -7.11 -9.33
CA PHE A 650 4.92 -5.72 -9.04
C PHE A 650 3.98 -5.12 -7.98
N ASP A 651 2.67 -5.37 -8.07
CA ASP A 651 1.69 -4.92 -7.09
C ASP A 651 1.97 -5.46 -5.68
N ARG A 652 2.39 -6.72 -5.58
CA ARG A 652 2.81 -7.33 -4.31
C ARG A 652 4.08 -6.70 -3.76
N ALA A 653 5.03 -6.36 -4.64
CA ALA A 653 6.30 -5.78 -4.24
C ALA A 653 6.19 -4.29 -3.87
N ASP A 654 5.42 -3.52 -4.64
CA ASP A 654 5.25 -2.08 -4.49
C ASP A 654 3.82 -1.64 -4.88
N PRO A 655 2.82 -1.93 -4.02
CA PRO A 655 1.43 -1.68 -4.35
C PRO A 655 1.12 -0.18 -4.54
N ALA A 656 1.94 0.71 -3.97
CA ALA A 656 1.70 2.15 -4.01
C ALA A 656 1.96 2.74 -5.40
N ARG A 657 2.90 2.15 -6.17
CA ARG A 657 3.28 2.60 -7.52
C ARG A 657 2.75 1.69 -8.64
N SER A 658 1.89 0.75 -8.28
CA SER A 658 1.32 -0.23 -9.21
C SER A 658 0.43 0.43 -10.27
N PRO A 659 0.46 -0.06 -11.54
CA PRO A 659 -0.49 0.38 -12.57
C PRO A 659 -1.95 -0.02 -12.24
N LEU A 660 -2.15 -0.86 -11.20
CA LEU A 660 -3.46 -1.20 -10.66
C LEU A 660 -4.03 -0.14 -9.71
N ARG A 661 -3.41 1.04 -9.59
CA ARG A 661 -3.90 2.15 -8.78
C ARG A 661 -4.54 3.22 -9.64
N LEU A 662 -5.66 3.75 -9.17
CA LEU A 662 -6.35 4.86 -9.83
C LEU A 662 -5.95 6.18 -9.16
N PRO A 663 -5.17 7.08 -9.82
CA PRO A 663 -4.72 8.33 -9.22
C PRO A 663 -5.83 9.24 -8.69
N ALA A 664 -7.08 9.10 -9.18
CA ALA A 664 -8.24 9.82 -8.67
C ALA A 664 -8.57 9.48 -7.21
N PHE A 665 -8.34 8.23 -6.78
CA PHE A 665 -8.69 7.72 -5.45
C PHE A 665 -7.48 7.37 -4.60
N GLN A 666 -6.35 7.06 -5.24
CA GLN A 666 -5.23 6.40 -4.58
C GLN A 666 -3.93 7.14 -4.83
N HIS A 667 -3.07 7.15 -3.81
CA HIS A 667 -1.73 7.73 -3.89
C HIS A 667 -0.75 6.98 -2.99
N ASP A 668 0.52 7.06 -3.34
CA ASP A 668 1.65 6.54 -2.56
C ASP A 668 2.10 7.47 -1.43
N GLY A 669 1.58 8.70 -1.41
CA GLY A 669 2.01 9.75 -0.50
C GLY A 669 3.06 10.66 -1.16
N GLY A 670 3.80 11.43 -0.36
CA GLY A 670 4.87 12.30 -0.86
C GLY A 670 4.43 13.63 -1.50
N ALA A 671 5.42 14.48 -1.79
CA ALA A 671 5.21 15.87 -2.20
C ALA A 671 4.50 16.05 -3.54
N ARG A 672 4.58 15.06 -4.45
CA ARG A 672 3.88 15.06 -5.75
C ARG A 672 2.35 14.99 -5.65
N ARG A 673 1.82 14.81 -4.44
CA ARG A 673 0.39 14.73 -4.15
C ARG A 673 -0.09 15.92 -3.30
N ALA A 674 0.79 16.91 -3.10
CA ALA A 674 0.47 18.11 -2.34
C ALA A 674 -0.57 18.95 -3.10
N PRO A 675 -1.73 19.26 -2.49
CA PRO A 675 -2.82 20.05 -3.11
C PRO A 675 -2.46 21.52 -3.35
N GLY A 676 -1.38 22.00 -2.71
CA GLY A 676 -0.98 23.41 -2.76
C GLY A 676 -2.12 24.34 -2.37
N SER A 677 -2.21 25.48 -3.04
CA SER A 677 -3.20 26.52 -2.71
C SER A 677 -4.68 26.12 -2.79
N THR A 678 -5.05 24.91 -3.24
CA THR A 678 -6.43 24.41 -3.06
C THR A 678 -6.74 24.10 -1.59
N PHE A 679 -5.74 23.70 -0.80
CA PHE A 679 -5.90 23.45 0.64
C PHE A 679 -6.22 24.71 1.44
N LYS A 680 -5.96 25.91 0.91
CA LYS A 680 -6.37 27.17 1.54
C LYS A 680 -7.87 27.23 1.83
N VAL A 681 -8.70 26.48 1.09
CA VAL A 681 -10.13 26.34 1.40
C VAL A 681 -10.33 25.65 2.75
N VAL A 682 -9.57 24.60 3.05
CA VAL A 682 -9.55 23.95 4.37
C VAL A 682 -9.01 24.90 5.44
N THR A 683 -7.92 25.62 5.14
CA THR A 683 -7.37 26.65 6.02
C THR A 683 -8.42 27.71 6.37
N ALA A 684 -9.14 28.22 5.36
CA ALA A 684 -10.19 29.20 5.52
C ALA A 684 -11.33 28.71 6.42
N LEU A 685 -11.81 27.47 6.20
CA LEU A 685 -12.83 26.86 7.04
C LEU A 685 -12.36 26.69 8.49
N GLY A 686 -11.09 26.33 8.70
CA GLY A 686 -10.48 26.27 10.03
C GLY A 686 -10.44 27.65 10.69
N LEU A 687 -10.04 28.70 9.96
CA LEU A 687 -10.03 30.07 10.46
C LEU A 687 -11.42 30.58 10.82
N GLU A 688 -12.44 30.28 10.00
CA GLU A 688 -13.85 30.61 10.30
C GLU A 688 -14.36 29.85 11.54
N ALA A 689 -13.87 28.62 11.79
CA ALA A 689 -14.17 27.92 13.04
C ALA A 689 -13.54 28.61 14.26
N ALA A 690 -12.29 29.10 14.13
CA ALA A 690 -11.60 29.81 15.19
C ALA A 690 -12.22 31.19 15.47
N ALA A 691 -12.63 31.92 14.43
CA ALA A 691 -13.21 33.26 14.51
C ALA A 691 -14.50 33.31 15.34
N ARG A 692 -15.24 32.19 15.48
CA ARG A 692 -16.43 32.10 16.34
C ARG A 692 -16.14 32.45 17.81
N GLY A 693 -14.92 32.20 18.27
CA GLY A 693 -14.48 32.53 19.63
C GLY A 693 -13.47 33.69 19.70
N ASP A 694 -13.18 34.34 18.57
CA ASP A 694 -12.15 35.36 18.46
C ASP A 694 -12.65 36.53 17.58
N ALA A 695 -13.12 37.59 18.25
CA ALA A 695 -13.64 38.78 17.57
C ALA A 695 -12.58 39.54 16.77
N ARG A 696 -11.30 39.40 17.11
CA ARG A 696 -10.20 40.02 16.37
C ARG A 696 -9.98 39.29 15.06
N LEU A 697 -9.91 37.96 15.11
CA LEU A 697 -9.83 37.13 13.91
C LEU A 697 -11.07 37.32 13.02
N GLU A 698 -12.28 37.36 13.59
CA GLU A 698 -13.51 37.58 12.81
C GLU A 698 -13.48 38.91 12.04
N ARG A 699 -13.03 40.01 12.66
CA ARG A 699 -12.85 41.31 11.97
C ARG A 699 -11.83 41.21 10.84
N LEU A 700 -10.71 40.52 11.07
CA LEU A 700 -9.67 40.32 10.04
C LEU A 700 -10.20 39.51 8.84
N LEU A 701 -10.95 38.43 9.10
CA LEU A 701 -11.57 37.62 8.04
C LEU A 701 -12.63 38.40 7.27
N ALA A 702 -13.42 39.25 7.95
CA ALA A 702 -14.42 40.14 7.35
C ALA A 702 -13.83 41.16 6.37
N GLY A 703 -12.56 41.51 6.58
CA GLY A 703 -11.83 42.49 5.81
C GLY A 703 -11.68 43.79 6.57
N MET A 704 -10.42 44.20 6.77
CA MET A 704 -10.05 45.41 7.50
C MET A 704 -9.30 46.39 6.58
N PRO A 705 -9.24 47.69 6.91
CA PRO A 705 -8.31 48.62 6.27
C PRO A 705 -6.87 48.12 6.36
N LEU A 706 -6.08 48.27 5.29
CA LEU A 706 -4.71 47.77 5.23
C LEU A 706 -3.83 48.24 6.41
N THR A 707 -3.95 49.51 6.77
CA THR A 707 -3.22 50.10 7.91
C THR A 707 -3.58 49.45 9.24
N ALA A 708 -4.85 49.09 9.44
CA ALA A 708 -5.31 48.39 10.64
C ALA A 708 -4.79 46.95 10.70
N ILE A 709 -4.63 46.28 9.55
CA ILE A 709 -4.02 44.94 9.46
C ILE A 709 -2.54 45.01 9.83
N ASP A 710 -1.82 45.99 9.30
CA ASP A 710 -0.38 46.16 9.59
C ASP A 710 -0.14 46.55 11.04
N ALA A 711 -0.96 47.44 11.61
CA ALA A 711 -0.94 47.77 13.04
C ALA A 711 -1.21 46.53 13.90
N MET A 712 -2.24 45.75 13.55
CA MET A 712 -2.58 44.50 14.23
C MET A 712 -1.40 43.52 14.27
N ALA A 713 -0.71 43.32 13.15
CA ALA A 713 0.46 42.44 13.10
C ALA A 713 1.63 42.99 13.93
N HIS A 714 1.87 44.29 13.86
CA HIS A 714 2.97 44.95 14.55
C HIS A 714 2.81 44.93 16.07
N GLU A 715 1.60 45.23 16.59
CA GLU A 715 1.26 45.22 18.02
C GLU A 715 1.50 43.84 18.66
N ASP A 716 1.26 42.76 17.91
CA ASP A 716 1.50 41.38 18.36
C ASP A 716 2.96 40.91 18.12
N GLY A 717 3.82 41.76 17.56
CA GLY A 717 5.21 41.44 17.24
C GLY A 717 5.40 40.52 16.03
N TYR A 718 4.36 40.30 15.20
CA TYR A 718 4.51 39.51 13.98
C TYR A 718 5.24 40.30 12.88
N GLY A 719 6.16 39.63 12.17
CA GLY A 719 6.80 40.18 10.98
C GLY A 719 5.91 40.19 9.72
N PHE A 720 4.60 40.35 9.84
CA PHE A 720 3.67 40.43 8.71
C PHE A 720 3.48 41.89 8.28
N ARG A 721 3.45 42.12 6.96
CA ARG A 721 2.98 43.39 6.37
C ARG A 721 2.20 43.13 5.08
N THR A 722 1.13 43.89 4.86
CA THR A 722 0.30 43.82 3.65
C THR A 722 1.08 44.20 2.38
N GLY A 723 2.08 45.08 2.52
CA GLY A 723 3.01 45.49 1.47
C GLY A 723 4.24 44.60 1.29
N ALA A 724 4.29 43.41 1.92
CA ALA A 724 5.44 42.51 1.83
C ALA A 724 5.19 41.30 0.91
N PRO A 725 6.17 40.90 0.07
CA PRO A 725 6.06 39.68 -0.73
C PRO A 725 6.34 38.39 0.08
N ALA A 726 6.85 38.50 1.31
CA ALA A 726 7.24 37.38 2.15
C ALA A 726 6.83 37.56 3.62
N TYR A 727 6.60 36.45 4.32
CA TYR A 727 6.28 36.40 5.74
C TYR A 727 7.03 35.26 6.45
N PRO A 728 7.68 35.53 7.61
CA PRO A 728 7.90 36.83 8.23
C PRO A 728 8.96 37.67 7.49
N GLN A 729 8.88 38.99 7.62
CA GLN A 729 9.99 39.92 7.32
C GLN A 729 11.02 39.86 8.46
N GLY A 730 12.32 39.81 8.14
CA GLY A 730 13.41 39.84 9.14
C GLY A 730 14.36 38.64 9.19
N GLY A 731 14.31 37.72 8.21
CA GLY A 731 15.23 36.58 8.11
C GLY A 731 14.65 35.24 8.59
N GLY A 732 15.29 34.11 8.23
CA GLY A 732 14.86 32.75 8.56
C GLY A 732 13.86 32.12 7.58
N ALA A 733 13.25 30.99 7.99
CA ALA A 733 12.36 30.19 7.14
C ALA A 733 11.00 30.89 6.92
N ARG A 734 10.74 31.30 5.68
CA ARG A 734 9.66 32.19 5.27
C ARG A 734 8.77 31.59 4.18
N ILE A 735 7.55 32.13 4.07
CA ILE A 735 6.63 31.88 2.97
C ILE A 735 6.64 33.09 2.04
N THR A 736 6.71 32.87 0.73
CA THR A 736 6.65 33.91 -0.30
C THR A 736 5.35 33.84 -1.08
N ASN A 737 4.89 34.99 -1.55
CA ASN A 737 3.79 35.06 -2.51
C ASN A 737 4.28 34.67 -3.91
N PHE A 738 3.41 34.03 -4.68
CA PHE A 738 3.70 33.68 -6.07
C PHE A 738 3.96 34.96 -6.89
N ARG A 739 5.07 34.99 -7.61
CA ARG A 739 5.55 36.17 -8.37
C ARG A 739 5.59 37.45 -7.54
N GLU A 740 5.95 37.32 -6.25
CA GLU A 740 6.17 38.45 -5.33
C GLU A 740 4.98 39.41 -5.21
N GLN A 741 3.76 38.92 -5.45
CA GLN A 741 2.55 39.74 -5.34
C GLN A 741 2.37 40.26 -3.92
N LEU A 742 1.85 41.49 -3.81
CA LEU A 742 1.57 42.15 -2.53
C LEU A 742 0.10 41.96 -2.13
N ALA A 743 -0.17 41.72 -0.85
CA ALA A 743 -1.54 41.56 -0.37
C ALA A 743 -2.35 42.87 -0.56
N GLY A 744 -1.72 44.01 -0.25
CA GLY A 744 -2.34 45.33 -0.36
C GLY A 744 -2.82 45.68 -1.79
N ALA A 745 -2.12 45.20 -2.82
CA ALA A 745 -2.49 45.43 -4.22
C ALA A 745 -3.79 44.72 -4.65
N ARG A 746 -4.36 43.87 -3.78
CA ARG A 746 -5.60 43.12 -4.00
C ARG A 746 -6.73 43.56 -3.08
N ALA A 747 -6.55 44.67 -2.36
CA ALA A 747 -7.59 45.27 -1.56
C ALA A 747 -8.73 45.80 -2.44
N VAL A 748 -9.95 45.74 -1.93
CA VAL A 748 -11.13 46.35 -2.55
C VAL A 748 -11.56 47.48 -1.63
N GLU A 749 -11.66 48.69 -2.17
CA GLU A 749 -11.98 49.90 -1.39
C GLU A 749 -11.06 50.10 -0.18
N GLY A 750 -9.76 49.77 -0.34
CA GLY A 750 -8.76 49.86 0.73
C GLY A 750 -8.88 48.79 1.82
N ARG A 751 -9.79 47.82 1.68
CA ARG A 751 -10.01 46.73 2.63
C ARG A 751 -9.54 45.39 2.09
N PHE A 752 -8.99 44.56 2.97
CA PHE A 752 -8.49 43.24 2.61
C PHE A 752 -8.90 42.20 3.66
N GLY A 753 -9.45 41.07 3.23
CA GLY A 753 -9.90 39.98 4.09
C GLY A 753 -9.87 38.62 3.39
N LEU A 754 -10.59 37.65 3.96
CA LEU A 754 -10.54 36.25 3.52
C LEU A 754 -10.95 36.07 2.04
N ALA A 755 -11.99 36.78 1.59
CA ALA A 755 -12.49 36.66 0.23
C ALA A 755 -11.43 37.11 -0.81
N GLN A 756 -10.78 38.26 -0.59
CA GLN A 756 -9.72 38.77 -1.46
C GLN A 756 -8.47 37.87 -1.40
N ALA A 757 -8.08 37.44 -0.19
CA ALA A 757 -6.95 36.54 0.00
C ALA A 757 -7.13 35.21 -0.74
N MET A 758 -8.36 34.67 -0.74
CA MET A 758 -8.71 33.44 -1.46
C MET A 758 -8.73 33.65 -2.98
N ALA A 759 -9.40 34.70 -3.47
CA ALA A 759 -9.54 35.00 -4.90
C ALA A 759 -8.18 35.14 -5.62
N HIS A 760 -7.24 35.80 -4.95
CA HIS A 760 -5.88 36.04 -5.46
C HIS A 760 -4.83 35.09 -4.90
N SER A 761 -5.23 34.14 -4.05
CA SER A 761 -4.36 33.10 -3.51
C SER A 761 -3.13 33.63 -2.76
N VAL A 762 -3.29 34.64 -1.90
CA VAL A 762 -2.19 35.33 -1.19
C VAL A 762 -1.59 34.44 -0.09
N ASN A 763 -0.39 33.88 -0.31
CA ASN A 763 0.25 32.92 0.61
C ASN A 763 0.59 33.53 1.97
N THR A 764 1.16 34.74 2.01
CA THR A 764 1.64 35.38 3.24
C THR A 764 0.51 35.62 4.24
N TRP A 765 -0.68 36.02 3.75
CA TRP A 765 -1.86 36.23 4.58
C TRP A 765 -2.37 34.91 5.20
N PHE A 766 -2.47 33.83 4.42
CA PHE A 766 -2.87 32.51 4.95
C PHE A 766 -1.84 31.95 5.93
N ALA A 767 -0.55 32.16 5.69
CA ALA A 767 0.51 31.73 6.60
C ALA A 767 0.41 32.46 7.95
N TRP A 768 0.26 33.78 7.95
CA TRP A 768 0.14 34.56 9.18
C TRP A 768 -1.16 34.27 9.93
N THR A 769 -2.30 34.28 9.25
CA THR A 769 -3.60 34.04 9.91
C THR A 769 -3.71 32.62 10.48
N ALA A 770 -3.12 31.62 9.83
CA ALA A 770 -3.03 30.27 10.41
C ALA A 770 -2.15 30.24 11.67
N GLU A 771 -1.05 31.00 11.71
CA GLU A 771 -0.26 31.11 12.95
C GLU A 771 -1.01 31.83 14.06
N LEU A 772 -1.74 32.90 13.72
CA LEU A 772 -2.56 33.65 14.67
C LEU A 772 -3.68 32.77 15.26
N GLY A 773 -4.34 31.96 14.44
CA GLY A 773 -5.43 31.08 14.87
C GLY A 773 -4.99 29.79 15.56
N ASP A 774 -3.71 29.41 15.49
CA ASP A 774 -3.20 28.17 16.11
C ASP A 774 -2.81 28.42 17.58
N ARG A 775 -3.65 27.94 18.50
CA ARG A 775 -3.43 28.10 19.94
C ARG A 775 -2.21 27.33 20.45
N SER A 776 -1.72 26.33 19.72
CA SER A 776 -0.47 25.65 20.07
C SER A 776 0.74 26.57 19.94
N LEU A 777 0.60 27.72 19.27
CA LEU A 777 1.65 28.72 19.11
C LEU A 777 1.62 29.83 20.18
N GLY A 778 0.67 29.80 21.12
CA GLY A 778 0.68 30.70 22.29
C GLY A 778 0.46 32.19 21.98
N GLY A 779 -0.10 32.54 20.82
CA GLY A 779 -0.55 33.91 20.52
C GLY A 779 0.54 34.93 20.20
N GLY A 780 1.77 34.50 19.90
CA GLY A 780 2.87 35.39 19.49
C GLY A 780 3.76 34.79 18.40
N PRO A 781 4.78 35.52 17.90
CA PRO A 781 5.68 35.09 16.83
C PRO A 781 6.69 34.02 17.26
N GLN A 782 6.91 33.84 18.57
CA GLN A 782 7.85 32.90 19.18
C GLN A 782 7.21 32.14 20.35
N GLY A 783 7.86 31.08 20.82
CA GLY A 783 7.35 30.23 21.91
C GLY A 783 6.28 29.23 21.48
N GLY A 784 5.47 28.77 22.43
CA GLY A 784 4.43 27.75 22.22
C GLY A 784 4.98 26.34 22.09
N LEU A 785 4.11 25.42 21.65
CA LEU A 785 4.37 24.00 21.47
C LEU A 785 4.10 23.56 20.01
N PRO A 786 4.79 24.12 18.99
CA PRO A 786 4.53 23.78 17.58
C PRO A 786 4.76 22.29 17.25
N GLY A 787 5.58 21.59 18.03
CA GLY A 787 5.85 20.16 17.85
C GLY A 787 4.92 19.22 18.61
N VAL A 788 3.86 19.73 19.24
CA VAL A 788 2.90 18.89 19.97
C VAL A 788 2.16 17.94 19.03
N ARG A 789 1.96 16.70 19.46
CA ARG A 789 1.19 15.67 18.75
C ARG A 789 0.08 15.14 19.64
N GLU A 790 -0.86 14.41 19.05
CA GLU A 790 -1.92 13.74 19.79
C GLU A 790 -1.64 12.23 19.93
N ILE A 791 -2.05 11.64 21.05
CA ILE A 791 -2.21 10.19 21.21
C ILE A 791 -3.69 9.79 21.14
N ASP A 792 -4.57 10.69 21.58
CA ASP A 792 -6.01 10.54 21.47
C ASP A 792 -6.47 11.18 20.16
N PRO A 793 -7.23 10.47 19.31
CA PRO A 793 -7.75 11.05 18.08
C PRO A 793 -8.54 12.35 18.36
N GLY A 794 -8.13 13.43 17.71
CA GLY A 794 -8.82 14.72 17.79
C GLY A 794 -8.43 15.60 18.98
N ALA A 795 -7.49 15.18 19.84
CA ALA A 795 -7.04 16.00 20.97
C ALA A 795 -6.46 17.36 20.55
N LEU A 796 -5.93 17.45 19.33
CA LEU A 796 -5.42 18.70 18.77
C LEU A 796 -6.46 19.54 18.02
N ASP A 797 -7.63 19.00 17.70
CA ASP A 797 -8.62 19.68 16.84
C ASP A 797 -9.06 21.05 17.38
N PRO A 798 -9.37 21.23 18.68
CA PRO A 798 -9.73 22.56 19.20
C PRO A 798 -8.52 23.50 19.35
N VAL A 799 -7.29 22.97 19.34
CA VAL A 799 -6.05 23.75 19.50
C VAL A 799 -5.53 24.22 18.15
N ARG A 800 -5.63 23.37 17.12
CA ARG A 800 -5.18 23.57 15.75
C ARG A 800 -6.38 23.58 14.81
N PRO A 801 -7.10 24.70 14.68
CA PRO A 801 -8.39 24.73 14.00
C PRO A 801 -8.30 24.29 12.52
N VAL A 802 -7.19 24.58 11.83
CA VAL A 802 -6.95 24.11 10.45
C VAL A 802 -6.84 22.58 10.38
N ALA A 803 -6.07 21.97 11.28
CA ALA A 803 -5.92 20.52 11.33
C ALA A 803 -7.23 19.83 11.77
N GLY A 804 -7.93 20.42 12.74
CA GLY A 804 -9.25 19.94 13.17
C GLY A 804 -10.30 20.00 12.06
N MET A 805 -10.32 21.08 11.28
CA MET A 805 -11.19 21.19 10.11
C MET A 805 -10.82 20.18 9.01
N ALA A 806 -9.52 19.97 8.75
CA ALA A 806 -9.07 18.93 7.82
C ALA A 806 -9.59 17.55 8.23
N ARG A 807 -9.47 17.18 9.53
CA ARG A 807 -9.99 15.91 10.04
C ARG A 807 -11.52 15.82 9.89
N ARG A 808 -12.24 16.90 10.22
CA ARG A 808 -13.70 16.97 10.03
C ARG A 808 -14.11 16.75 8.57
N LEU A 809 -13.29 17.21 7.62
CA LEU A 809 -13.50 17.00 6.18
C LEU A 809 -13.06 15.60 5.69
N GLY A 810 -12.55 14.74 6.56
CA GLY A 810 -12.18 13.35 6.25
C GLY A 810 -10.67 13.08 6.11
N PHE A 811 -9.81 14.09 6.27
CA PHE A 811 -8.36 13.87 6.26
C PHE A 811 -7.94 12.96 7.42
N GLY A 812 -7.04 12.02 7.16
CA GLY A 812 -6.58 10.99 8.09
C GLY A 812 -7.45 9.74 8.15
N THR A 813 -8.59 9.71 7.42
CA THR A 813 -9.48 8.54 7.38
C THR A 813 -9.59 7.96 5.96
N PRO A 814 -9.62 6.63 5.79
CA PRO A 814 -9.97 6.02 4.51
C PRO A 814 -11.43 6.36 4.17
N LEU A 815 -11.66 6.86 2.96
CA LEU A 815 -13.02 7.12 2.46
C LEU A 815 -13.58 5.84 1.87
N ARG A 816 -14.66 5.30 2.45
CA ARG A 816 -15.37 4.11 1.93
C ARG A 816 -16.33 4.51 0.82
N LEU A 817 -16.38 3.71 -0.25
CA LEU A 817 -17.20 3.94 -1.45
C LEU A 817 -18.26 2.85 -1.66
N ASP A 818 -18.43 1.95 -0.70
CA ASP A 818 -19.35 0.81 -0.78
C ASP A 818 -20.81 1.18 -0.53
N GLY A 819 -21.12 2.43 -0.19
CA GLY A 819 -22.49 2.87 0.07
C GLY A 819 -23.14 2.18 1.28
N GLY A 820 -22.34 1.58 2.18
CA GLY A 820 -22.82 0.77 3.31
C GLY A 820 -23.35 -0.61 2.89
N LEU A 821 -23.00 -1.08 1.69
CA LEU A 821 -23.46 -2.35 1.15
C LEU A 821 -22.52 -3.53 1.45
N LEU A 822 -21.29 -3.32 1.87
CA LEU A 822 -20.45 -4.43 2.31
C LEU A 822 -20.75 -4.80 3.78
N PRO A 823 -20.58 -6.08 4.16
CA PRO A 823 -20.70 -6.51 5.56
C PRO A 823 -19.77 -5.72 6.48
N GLN A 824 -20.17 -5.51 7.74
CA GLN A 824 -19.35 -4.78 8.72
C GLN A 824 -18.00 -5.46 9.00
N ASP A 825 -17.94 -6.79 8.89
CA ASP A 825 -16.77 -7.62 9.07
C ASP A 825 -16.00 -7.88 7.74
N PHE A 826 -16.33 -7.17 6.66
CA PHE A 826 -15.61 -7.28 5.40
C PHE A 826 -14.11 -7.02 5.61
N ARG A 827 -13.28 -7.94 5.10
CA ARG A 827 -11.82 -7.89 5.26
C ARG A 827 -11.20 -6.92 4.25
N TRP A 828 -11.21 -5.64 4.60
CA TRP A 828 -10.61 -4.58 3.81
C TRP A 828 -9.07 -4.72 3.73
N SER A 829 -8.52 -4.59 2.53
CA SER A 829 -7.08 -4.39 2.28
C SER A 829 -6.81 -2.92 1.98
N SER A 830 -5.60 -2.40 2.25
CA SER A 830 -5.27 -0.96 2.11
C SER A 830 -5.43 -0.36 0.70
N TRP A 831 -5.52 -1.19 -0.33
CA TRP A 831 -5.60 -0.78 -1.74
C TRP A 831 -6.86 -1.24 -2.46
N ASP A 832 -7.85 -1.74 -1.71
CA ASP A 832 -9.17 -2.07 -2.23
C ASP A 832 -9.79 -0.86 -2.96
N ALA A 833 -10.45 -1.09 -4.10
CA ALA A 833 -10.86 -0.03 -5.02
C ALA A 833 -12.16 0.68 -4.60
N LEU A 834 -12.99 0.07 -3.73
CA LEU A 834 -14.11 0.72 -3.05
C LEU A 834 -13.67 1.55 -1.82
N GLN A 835 -12.42 2.01 -1.79
CA GLN A 835 -11.96 3.02 -0.85
C GLN A 835 -10.91 3.93 -1.49
N ALA A 836 -10.81 5.15 -0.98
CA ALA A 836 -9.73 6.06 -1.30
C ALA A 836 -8.57 5.91 -0.32
N SER A 837 -7.34 6.11 -0.79
CA SER A 837 -6.19 6.29 0.10
C SER A 837 -6.44 7.51 1.01
N PRO A 838 -6.13 7.43 2.31
CA PRO A 838 -6.32 8.55 3.22
C PRO A 838 -5.47 9.74 2.79
N SER A 839 -6.10 10.90 2.62
CA SER A 839 -5.38 12.17 2.52
C SER A 839 -4.88 12.57 3.91
N MET A 840 -3.61 12.91 4.08
CA MET A 840 -3.00 13.11 5.40
C MET A 840 -2.23 14.41 5.49
N LEU A 841 -2.26 15.05 6.65
CA LEU A 841 -1.34 16.13 7.01
C LEU A 841 -0.03 15.53 7.49
N ASP A 842 1.09 16.12 7.08
CA ASP A 842 2.39 15.76 7.62
C ASP A 842 2.50 16.18 9.09
N PRO A 843 3.27 15.46 9.93
CA PRO A 843 3.54 15.88 11.29
C PRO A 843 4.20 17.27 11.35
N ILE A 844 3.62 18.18 12.12
CA ILE A 844 4.14 19.53 12.34
C ILE A 844 5.10 19.50 13.54
N GLN A 845 6.32 20.01 13.37
CA GLN A 845 7.35 20.13 14.40
C GLN A 845 7.73 21.58 14.72
N SER A 846 7.44 22.49 13.79
CA SER A 846 7.87 23.88 13.82
C SER A 846 6.79 24.84 13.31
N ARG A 847 6.96 26.13 13.63
CA ARG A 847 6.12 27.22 13.11
C ARG A 847 6.17 27.33 11.59
N HIS A 848 7.36 27.17 11.01
CA HIS A 848 7.50 27.18 9.56
C HIS A 848 6.64 26.09 8.89
N GLU A 849 6.55 24.91 9.47
CA GLU A 849 5.69 23.84 8.95
C GLU A 849 4.20 24.15 9.11
N VAL A 850 3.77 24.89 10.15
CA VAL A 850 2.39 25.43 10.23
C VAL A 850 2.12 26.35 9.04
N ARG A 851 3.06 27.27 8.74
CA ARG A 851 2.94 28.19 7.59
C ARG A 851 2.87 27.43 6.26
N GLN A 852 3.70 26.40 6.07
CA GLN A 852 3.67 25.56 4.87
C GLN A 852 2.39 24.73 4.77
N MET A 853 1.91 24.18 5.88
CA MET A 853 0.62 23.47 5.94
C MET A 853 -0.52 24.40 5.51
N ALA A 854 -0.57 25.64 6.01
CA ALA A 854 -1.63 26.60 5.73
C ALA A 854 -1.81 26.90 4.23
N ILE A 855 -0.77 26.72 3.42
CA ILE A 855 -0.78 26.93 1.97
C ILE A 855 -0.74 25.63 1.15
N GLY A 856 -0.83 24.47 1.80
CA GLY A 856 -0.99 23.19 1.11
C GLY A 856 0.28 22.42 0.77
N LEU A 857 1.43 22.70 1.43
CA LEU A 857 2.73 22.08 1.10
C LEU A 857 3.19 20.94 2.04
N ARG A 858 2.53 20.75 3.18
CA ARG A 858 2.79 19.69 4.19
C ARG A 858 1.67 18.63 4.29
N MET A 859 1.22 18.08 3.16
CA MET A 859 0.14 17.08 3.12
C MET A 859 0.08 16.38 1.77
N GLN A 860 -0.75 15.33 1.69
CA GLN A 860 -1.09 14.63 0.47
C GLN A 860 -2.60 14.50 0.36
N ALA A 861 -3.12 14.69 -0.85
CA ALA A 861 -4.54 14.60 -1.12
C ALA A 861 -4.86 13.72 -2.33
N THR A 862 -6.06 13.15 -2.33
CA THR A 862 -6.67 12.54 -3.52
C THR A 862 -7.60 13.55 -4.18
N PRO A 863 -7.78 13.51 -5.52
CA PRO A 863 -8.84 14.26 -6.20
C PRO A 863 -10.21 14.04 -5.59
N LEU A 864 -10.56 12.80 -5.21
CA LEU A 864 -11.81 12.53 -4.51
C LEU A 864 -11.95 13.32 -3.20
N GLN A 865 -10.92 13.34 -2.35
CA GLN A 865 -10.95 14.11 -1.10
C GLN A 865 -11.14 15.61 -1.38
N MET A 866 -10.45 16.16 -2.37
CA MET A 866 -10.56 17.59 -2.70
C MET A 866 -11.90 17.95 -3.35
N ALA A 867 -12.49 17.03 -4.13
CA ALA A 867 -13.84 17.18 -4.66
C ALA A 867 -14.88 17.16 -3.53
N LEU A 868 -14.69 16.34 -2.49
CA LEU A 868 -15.54 16.33 -1.29
C LEU A 868 -15.39 17.60 -0.44
N VAL A 869 -14.20 18.19 -0.35
CA VAL A 869 -14.02 19.52 0.25
C VAL A 869 -14.85 20.56 -0.51
N ALA A 870 -14.78 20.56 -1.85
CA ALA A 870 -15.58 21.47 -2.67
C ALA A 870 -17.09 21.22 -2.52
N ALA A 871 -17.51 19.95 -2.50
CA ALA A 871 -18.89 19.55 -2.27
C ALA A 871 -19.38 20.03 -0.90
N ALA A 872 -18.56 19.91 0.14
CA ALA A 872 -18.91 20.32 1.48
C ALA A 872 -19.09 21.83 1.60
N VAL A 873 -18.23 22.63 0.95
CA VAL A 873 -18.40 24.09 0.89
C VAL A 873 -19.65 24.47 0.11
N GLY A 874 -19.90 23.83 -1.04
CA GLY A 874 -21.10 24.07 -1.85
C GLY A 874 -22.39 23.72 -1.11
N GLN A 875 -22.44 22.57 -0.44
CA GLN A 875 -23.62 22.09 0.29
C GLN A 875 -23.77 22.65 1.71
N GLY A 876 -22.67 23.13 2.30
CA GLY A 876 -22.61 23.54 3.71
C GLY A 876 -22.62 22.40 4.72
N ARG A 877 -22.41 21.17 4.25
CA ARG A 877 -22.38 19.94 5.06
C ARG A 877 -21.44 18.92 4.46
N LEU A 878 -20.98 17.97 5.27
CA LEU A 878 -20.16 16.87 4.77
C LEU A 878 -20.96 16.01 3.78
N VAL A 879 -20.26 15.48 2.78
CA VAL A 879 -20.82 14.58 1.77
C VAL A 879 -20.10 13.25 1.88
N ALA A 880 -20.85 12.15 2.02
CA ALA A 880 -20.29 10.81 2.04
C ALA A 880 -20.24 10.27 0.60
N PRO A 881 -19.06 9.96 0.04
CA PRO A 881 -18.96 9.46 -1.32
C PRO A 881 -19.49 8.03 -1.42
N ARG A 882 -20.06 7.67 -2.57
CA ARG A 882 -20.40 6.29 -2.91
C ARG A 882 -20.16 5.99 -4.38
N LEU A 883 -19.63 4.79 -4.61
CA LEU A 883 -19.44 4.22 -5.95
C LEU A 883 -20.38 3.03 -6.16
N LEU A 884 -20.58 2.20 -5.14
CA LEU A 884 -21.51 1.07 -5.19
C LEU A 884 -22.93 1.57 -4.84
N LEU A 885 -23.82 1.54 -5.83
CA LEU A 885 -25.22 1.97 -5.68
C LEU A 885 -26.16 0.81 -5.35
N GLU A 886 -25.82 -0.40 -5.79
CA GLU A 886 -26.65 -1.58 -5.58
C GLU A 886 -25.77 -2.82 -5.52
N LEU A 887 -26.12 -3.77 -4.66
CA LEU A 887 -25.50 -5.09 -4.55
C LEU A 887 -26.59 -6.13 -4.27
N ASP A 888 -26.72 -7.11 -5.14
CA ASP A 888 -27.68 -8.23 -5.04
C ASP A 888 -29.12 -7.75 -4.76
N GLY A 889 -29.57 -6.72 -5.49
CA GLY A 889 -30.90 -6.11 -5.35
C GLY A 889 -31.05 -5.14 -4.16
N ARG A 890 -30.02 -4.97 -3.32
CA ARG A 890 -30.04 -3.99 -2.22
C ARG A 890 -29.42 -2.67 -2.63
N ALA A 891 -30.21 -1.60 -2.59
CA ALA A 891 -29.76 -0.26 -2.90
C ALA A 891 -28.99 0.41 -1.74
N ALA A 892 -27.99 1.21 -2.07
CA ALA A 892 -27.25 2.05 -1.13
C ALA A 892 -28.11 3.25 -0.69
N ALA A 893 -28.08 3.56 0.60
CA ALA A 893 -28.76 4.74 1.15
C ALA A 893 -27.84 5.96 1.10
N ALA A 894 -28.30 7.07 0.51
CA ALA A 894 -27.63 8.35 0.66
C ALA A 894 -28.02 8.92 2.02
N GLN A 895 -27.02 9.28 2.83
CA GLN A 895 -27.26 9.97 4.10
C GLN A 895 -26.66 11.37 4.05
N PRO A 896 -27.42 12.41 4.41
CA PRO A 896 -26.86 13.74 4.54
C PRO A 896 -25.82 13.73 5.67
N GLY A 897 -24.61 14.19 5.37
CA GLY A 897 -23.59 14.37 6.40
C GLY A 897 -23.90 15.56 7.32
N PRO A 898 -23.19 15.68 8.45
CA PRO A 898 -23.38 16.78 9.38
C PRO A 898 -22.99 18.12 8.75
N GLU A 899 -23.64 19.19 9.19
CA GLU A 899 -23.31 20.55 8.76
C GLU A 899 -21.86 20.91 9.09
N LEU A 900 -21.28 21.85 8.33
CA LEU A 900 -19.91 22.33 8.59
C LEU A 900 -19.84 23.23 9.83
N GLY A 901 -20.94 23.88 10.23
CA GLY A 901 -21.00 24.70 11.46
C GLY A 901 -20.05 25.89 11.48
N VAL A 902 -19.72 26.44 10.30
CA VAL A 902 -18.89 27.63 10.08
C VAL A 902 -19.51 28.53 9.03
N ARG A 903 -19.10 29.80 8.97
CA ARG A 903 -19.51 30.71 7.90
C ARG A 903 -18.92 30.28 6.57
N LEU A 904 -19.72 30.38 5.50
CA LEU A 904 -19.34 29.95 4.16
C LEU A 904 -19.42 31.07 3.12
N ASP A 905 -20.10 32.17 3.43
CA ASP A 905 -20.32 33.29 2.52
C ASP A 905 -18.99 33.87 2.00
N ARG A 906 -18.01 34.12 2.89
CA ARG A 906 -16.68 34.63 2.51
C ARG A 906 -15.86 33.64 1.70
N VAL A 907 -15.92 32.36 2.07
CA VAL A 907 -15.21 31.27 1.36
C VAL A 907 -15.77 31.12 -0.06
N ARG A 908 -17.10 31.09 -0.20
CA ARG A 908 -17.81 31.01 -1.48
C ARG A 908 -17.55 32.24 -2.35
N ALA A 909 -17.58 33.45 -1.77
CA ALA A 909 -17.24 34.68 -2.47
C ALA A 909 -15.79 34.64 -3.01
N GLY A 910 -14.84 34.20 -2.19
CA GLY A 910 -13.45 34.02 -2.60
C GLY A 910 -13.28 33.03 -3.75
N MET A 911 -13.92 31.87 -3.68
CA MET A 911 -13.87 30.84 -4.74
C MET A 911 -14.57 31.28 -6.03
N ARG A 912 -15.62 32.10 -5.96
CA ARG A 912 -16.21 32.75 -7.14
C ARG A 912 -15.22 33.73 -7.76
N GLY A 913 -14.55 34.55 -6.93
CA GLY A 913 -13.56 35.51 -7.37
C GLY A 913 -12.40 34.88 -8.15
N VAL A 914 -11.98 33.65 -7.79
CA VAL A 914 -10.94 32.89 -8.51
C VAL A 914 -11.29 32.68 -9.99
N VAL A 915 -12.56 32.38 -10.29
CA VAL A 915 -13.06 32.09 -11.64
C VAL A 915 -13.42 33.37 -12.38
N ALA A 916 -14.00 34.35 -11.70
CA ALA A 916 -14.47 35.59 -12.33
C ALA A 916 -13.33 36.54 -12.76
N GLY A 917 -12.28 36.67 -11.93
CA GLY A 917 -11.16 37.59 -12.22
C GLY A 917 -9.82 37.17 -11.62
N GLY A 918 -9.78 36.06 -10.91
CA GLY A 918 -8.59 35.54 -10.25
C GLY A 918 -7.82 34.53 -11.08
N THR A 919 -7.16 33.62 -10.36
CA THR A 919 -6.17 32.68 -10.93
C THR A 919 -6.71 31.68 -11.96
N ALA A 920 -8.01 31.41 -12.02
CA ALA A 920 -8.62 30.49 -13.00
C ALA A 920 -9.34 31.23 -14.14
N ALA A 921 -9.42 32.57 -14.10
CA ALA A 921 -10.23 33.34 -15.05
C ALA A 921 -9.82 33.11 -16.51
N GLY A 922 -8.54 32.88 -16.80
CA GLY A 922 -8.06 32.59 -18.15
C GLY A 922 -8.67 31.32 -18.77
N ALA A 923 -8.90 30.27 -17.97
CA ALA A 923 -9.43 29.00 -18.46
C ALA A 923 -10.94 29.06 -18.80
N PHE A 924 -11.67 30.04 -18.25
CA PHE A 924 -13.13 30.16 -18.39
C PHE A 924 -13.57 31.49 -19.02
N ARG A 925 -12.66 32.24 -19.64
CA ARG A 925 -12.97 33.58 -20.22
C ARG A 925 -13.80 33.51 -21.51
N GLY A 926 -13.71 32.41 -22.26
CA GLY A 926 -14.45 32.23 -23.52
C GLY A 926 -15.96 32.40 -23.36
N LYS A 927 -16.63 32.86 -24.43
CA LYS A 927 -18.08 33.11 -24.45
C LYS A 927 -18.89 31.83 -24.20
N GLU A 928 -18.36 30.69 -24.61
CA GLU A 928 -18.93 29.36 -24.39
C GLU A 928 -19.12 29.02 -22.90
N PHE A 929 -18.35 29.67 -22.01
CA PHE A 929 -18.45 29.49 -20.56
C PHE A 929 -19.35 30.52 -19.89
N ASP A 930 -19.96 31.49 -20.60
CA ASP A 930 -20.74 32.57 -19.99
C ASP A 930 -21.84 32.05 -19.07
N ALA A 931 -22.61 31.05 -19.52
CA ALA A 931 -23.65 30.40 -18.74
C ALA A 931 -23.09 29.61 -17.53
N LEU A 932 -21.93 28.97 -17.68
CA LEU A 932 -21.29 28.20 -16.61
C LEU A 932 -20.68 29.10 -15.54
N ARG A 933 -20.04 30.22 -15.93
CA ARG A 933 -19.34 31.12 -15.02
C ARG A 933 -20.23 31.64 -13.90
N ALA A 934 -21.52 31.85 -14.17
CA ALA A 934 -22.47 32.30 -13.16
C ALA A 934 -22.60 31.29 -12.00
N GLY A 935 -22.59 30.00 -12.28
CA GLY A 935 -22.71 28.94 -11.27
C GLY A 935 -21.40 28.26 -10.88
N LEU A 936 -20.26 28.67 -11.46
CA LEU A 936 -18.97 28.02 -11.26
C LEU A 936 -18.17 28.68 -10.13
N PHE A 937 -17.75 27.85 -9.18
CA PHE A 937 -16.89 28.24 -8.05
C PHE A 937 -15.65 27.36 -8.06
N GLY A 938 -14.46 27.93 -7.82
CA GLY A 938 -13.25 27.12 -7.87
C GLY A 938 -12.06 27.68 -7.12
N LYS A 939 -11.04 26.84 -6.98
CA LYS A 939 -9.74 27.22 -6.44
C LYS A 939 -8.64 26.50 -7.19
N THR A 940 -7.61 27.25 -7.59
CA THR A 940 -6.37 26.70 -8.16
C THR A 940 -5.36 26.34 -7.06
N GLY A 941 -4.48 25.39 -7.36
CA GLY A 941 -3.34 25.02 -6.53
C GLY A 941 -2.10 24.80 -7.37
N THR A 942 -0.95 25.15 -6.80
CA THR A 942 0.37 24.85 -7.33
C THR A 942 1.25 24.48 -6.14
N ALA A 943 1.85 23.30 -6.16
CA ALA A 943 2.77 22.81 -5.15
C ALA A 943 4.09 22.43 -5.83
N PRO A 944 5.20 23.14 -5.57
CA PRO A 944 6.51 22.80 -6.12
C PRO A 944 6.94 21.38 -5.72
N THR A 945 7.53 20.63 -6.65
CA THR A 945 8.02 19.25 -6.41
C THR A 945 9.54 19.15 -6.34
N GLY A 946 10.26 20.23 -6.66
CA GLY A 946 11.72 20.32 -6.65
C GLY A 946 12.21 21.71 -7.07
N GLU A 947 13.50 21.82 -7.40
CA GLU A 947 14.15 23.05 -7.88
C GLU A 947 14.14 23.19 -9.41
N ASP A 948 13.73 22.15 -10.13
CA ASP A 948 13.65 22.05 -11.59
C ASP A 948 12.50 22.88 -12.21
N GLY A 949 11.80 23.68 -11.40
CA GLY A 949 10.65 24.47 -11.81
C GLY A 949 9.37 23.65 -12.03
N MET A 950 9.37 22.35 -11.71
CA MET A 950 8.20 21.50 -11.83
C MET A 950 7.31 21.60 -10.59
N ALA A 951 6.01 21.46 -10.83
CA ALA A 951 5.00 21.50 -9.79
C ALA A 951 3.90 20.45 -10.01
N THR A 952 3.24 20.12 -8.91
CA THR A 952 1.92 19.49 -8.93
C THR A 952 0.87 20.60 -8.93
N VAL A 953 0.02 20.60 -9.94
CA VAL A 953 -0.97 21.65 -10.18
C VAL A 953 -2.38 21.10 -10.03
N TRP A 954 -3.27 21.90 -9.45
CA TRP A 954 -4.60 21.49 -9.04
C TRP A 954 -5.66 22.51 -9.44
N PHE A 955 -6.87 22.01 -9.65
CA PHE A 955 -8.09 22.81 -9.68
C PHE A 955 -9.23 22.02 -9.03
N MET A 956 -9.92 22.62 -8.06
CA MET A 956 -11.11 22.05 -7.42
C MET A 956 -12.25 23.06 -7.41
N GLY A 957 -13.49 22.59 -7.31
CA GLY A 957 -14.63 23.48 -7.35
C GLY A 957 -15.97 22.77 -7.37
N TRP A 958 -17.03 23.55 -7.52
CA TRP A 958 -18.37 23.04 -7.78
C TRP A 958 -19.10 23.91 -8.79
N LEU A 959 -20.16 23.34 -9.33
CA LEU A 959 -21.09 23.95 -10.26
C LEU A 959 -22.50 23.91 -9.68
N GLU A 960 -23.15 25.06 -9.59
CA GLU A 960 -24.52 25.18 -9.09
C GLU A 960 -25.54 24.50 -10.03
N PRO A 961 -26.67 24.01 -9.50
CA PRO A 961 -27.80 23.56 -10.31
C PRO A 961 -28.21 24.58 -11.38
N GLY A 962 -28.62 24.09 -12.55
CA GLY A 962 -29.07 24.91 -13.67
C GLY A 962 -27.96 25.56 -14.49
N SER A 963 -26.70 25.38 -14.12
CA SER A 963 -25.57 25.91 -14.92
C SER A 963 -25.33 25.10 -16.19
N LEU A 964 -25.61 23.80 -16.14
CA LEU A 964 -25.65 22.90 -17.31
C LEU A 964 -27.11 22.59 -17.66
N PRO A 965 -27.48 22.48 -18.94
CA PRO A 965 -28.84 22.09 -19.31
C PRO A 965 -29.19 20.72 -18.72
N GLY A 966 -30.36 20.60 -18.09
CA GLY A 966 -30.83 19.34 -17.48
C GLY A 966 -30.13 18.94 -16.17
N GLN A 967 -29.09 19.66 -15.75
CA GLN A 967 -28.42 19.41 -14.47
C GLN A 967 -29.19 20.08 -13.33
N THR A 968 -29.87 19.26 -12.53
CA THR A 968 -30.71 19.70 -11.40
C THR A 968 -29.99 19.66 -10.06
N ARG A 969 -28.79 19.10 -10.00
CA ARG A 969 -28.04 18.87 -8.75
C ARG A 969 -26.62 19.37 -8.81
N ARG A 970 -26.16 19.99 -7.72
CA ARG A 970 -24.82 20.57 -7.62
C ARG A 970 -23.76 19.51 -7.92
N LEU A 971 -22.84 19.82 -8.82
CA LEU A 971 -21.72 18.94 -9.17
C LEU A 971 -20.45 19.46 -8.51
N ALA A 972 -19.66 18.59 -7.89
CA ALA A 972 -18.36 18.95 -7.33
C ALA A 972 -17.25 18.17 -8.04
N PHE A 973 -16.08 18.80 -8.16
CA PHE A 973 -14.97 18.23 -8.91
C PHE A 973 -13.62 18.62 -8.33
N ALA A 974 -12.62 17.81 -8.67
CA ALA A 974 -11.22 18.19 -8.53
C ALA A 974 -10.38 17.45 -9.58
N ALA A 975 -9.33 18.11 -10.05
CA ALA A 975 -8.30 17.49 -10.86
C ALA A 975 -6.90 17.95 -10.45
N PHE A 976 -5.92 17.11 -10.75
CA PHE A 976 -4.52 17.43 -10.61
C PHE A 976 -3.69 16.89 -11.77
N VAL A 977 -2.53 17.51 -11.95
CA VAL A 977 -1.46 17.05 -12.83
C VAL A 977 -0.13 17.22 -12.12
N SER A 978 0.68 16.16 -12.01
CA SER A 978 2.05 16.24 -11.51
C SER A 978 3.04 16.57 -12.62
N GLU A 979 4.27 16.92 -12.24
CA GLU A 979 5.37 17.19 -13.20
C GLU A 979 4.94 18.19 -14.29
N SER A 980 4.39 19.32 -13.86
CA SER A 980 3.97 20.41 -14.73
C SER A 980 4.84 21.65 -14.53
N SER A 981 5.31 22.22 -15.65
CA SER A 981 5.97 23.53 -15.69
C SER A 981 4.98 24.71 -15.70
N LEU A 982 3.68 24.43 -15.70
CA LEU A 982 2.60 25.42 -15.73
C LEU A 982 1.98 25.58 -14.32
N THR A 983 0.92 26.39 -14.22
CA THR A 983 0.19 26.63 -12.95
C THR A 983 -1.16 25.90 -12.93
N GLY A 984 -1.79 25.81 -11.76
CA GLY A 984 -3.16 25.29 -11.63
C GLY A 984 -4.17 25.97 -12.57
N GLY A 985 -4.05 27.28 -12.78
CA GLY A 985 -4.93 28.03 -13.69
C GLY A 985 -4.65 27.82 -15.18
N ALA A 986 -3.44 27.37 -15.53
CA ALA A 986 -2.99 27.21 -16.91
C ALA A 986 -2.93 25.74 -17.38
N HIS A 987 -3.17 24.77 -16.48
CA HIS A 987 -3.09 23.35 -16.83
C HIS A 987 -4.22 22.52 -16.19
N ALA A 988 -4.41 22.57 -14.87
CA ALA A 988 -5.47 21.83 -14.20
C ALA A 988 -6.88 22.43 -14.44
N ALA A 989 -7.02 23.76 -14.47
CA ALA A 989 -8.29 24.41 -14.78
C ALA A 989 -8.75 24.18 -16.24
N PRO A 990 -7.89 24.28 -17.27
CA PRO A 990 -8.22 23.88 -18.65
C PRO A 990 -8.70 22.43 -18.79
N LEU A 991 -8.17 21.50 -17.97
CA LEU A 991 -8.64 20.12 -17.94
C LEU A 991 -10.13 20.06 -17.54
N LEU A 992 -10.54 20.78 -16.49
CA LEU A 992 -11.96 20.87 -16.13
C LEU A 992 -12.80 21.64 -17.14
N ALA A 993 -12.25 22.71 -17.73
CA ALA A 993 -12.93 23.48 -18.77
C ALA A 993 -13.27 22.60 -19.98
N GLY A 994 -12.34 21.72 -20.39
CA GLY A 994 -12.57 20.75 -21.46
C GLY A 994 -13.72 19.79 -21.14
N LEU A 995 -13.76 19.24 -19.92
CA LEU A 995 -14.85 18.35 -19.49
C LEU A 995 -16.21 19.08 -19.47
N LEU A 996 -16.27 20.26 -18.84
CA LEU A 996 -17.52 21.03 -18.74
C LEU A 996 -18.05 21.46 -20.12
N ARG A 997 -17.15 21.82 -21.04
CA ARG A 997 -17.50 22.14 -22.43
C ARG A 997 -18.13 20.93 -23.15
N SER A 998 -17.57 19.73 -22.98
CA SER A 998 -18.16 18.51 -23.56
C SER A 998 -19.54 18.21 -22.97
N MET A 999 -19.73 18.43 -21.67
CA MET A 999 -21.04 18.24 -21.01
C MET A 999 -22.10 19.22 -21.53
N GLN A 1000 -21.73 20.48 -21.80
CA GLN A 1000 -22.64 21.45 -22.43
C GLN A 1000 -23.10 20.98 -23.82
N GLY A 1001 -22.17 20.49 -24.66
CA GLY A 1001 -22.47 20.03 -26.02
C GLY A 1001 -23.42 18.83 -26.05
N GLN A 1002 -23.16 17.81 -25.22
CA GLN A 1002 -24.00 16.61 -25.13
C GLN A 1002 -25.45 16.94 -24.70
N SER A 1003 -25.62 17.95 -23.83
CA SER A 1003 -26.94 18.35 -23.32
C SER A 1003 -27.77 19.13 -24.34
N LEU A 1004 -27.13 19.72 -25.36
CA LEU A 1004 -27.81 20.40 -26.46
C LEU A 1004 -28.25 19.41 -27.55
N GLU A 1005 -27.40 18.42 -27.87
CA GLU A 1005 -27.74 17.35 -28.81
C GLU A 1005 -28.95 16.53 -28.33
N GLN A 1006 -29.01 16.19 -27.03
CA GLN A 1006 -30.17 15.48 -26.44
C GLN A 1006 -31.49 16.27 -26.41
N LYS A 1007 -31.47 17.58 -26.70
CA LYS A 1007 -32.69 18.41 -26.84
C LYS A 1007 -33.12 18.59 -28.30
N GLY A 1008 -32.30 18.15 -29.26
CA GLY A 1008 -32.54 18.28 -30.70
C GLY A 1008 -33.07 17.01 -31.38
N ASP A 1009 -33.19 15.91 -30.62
CA ASP A 1009 -33.98 14.70 -30.94
C ASP A 1009 -35.30 14.73 -30.13
#